data_AF-A0A448YUB8-F1
#
_entry.id   AF-A0A448YUB8-F1
#
_cell.length_a   1.000
_cell.length_b   1.000
_cell.length_c   1.000
_cell.angle_alpha   90.00
_cell.angle_beta   90.00
_cell.angle_gamma   90.00
#
_symmetry.space_group_name_H-M   'P 1'
#
loop_
_entity.id
_entity.type
_entity.pdbx_description
1 polymer ?
#
loop_
_entity_poly.entity_id
_entity_poly.type
_entity_poly.pdbx_seq_one_letter_code
_entity_poly.pdbx_strand_id
1 'polypeptide(L)'
;MAGRVIGSDDDERVRKRKGTRDPPQQNGMGVGYGAGRSNGTSGHKTKKKERVRRKSSPISRWMMALQTSRSPAFVGLAVVASGILLVVTLISATFGGNKCIESHLNGISGNVYTWCYKHNSKGGISSRVRRSLGAQTNDIEVERVVLVDGHAAQNKKEFLKAIGTHEDLSHDIVSEEQSEICYADLGILGDRMDDTRVYHSPAIGPCHHDYGLSFVPLAGSYEEAIEFYFFRDSLRSRYTDRVKCFQQCIKSALTERRDDATEGKHHGHLHVPDQPKKLARDERALFEIEPYERIPVDNVMLIEAAKIGMTLAVEKLFLQYGLDPLYRQVENNPGNSRNFNAIQEAIRGGYAEIVAILTRGDNSIVIDEYGRTVEDYVRMSGSPVRPIDAKNVLGIEVEEGTEKRPVQKAKAPRKESGWDETAADPYNEQRCDFDIVDGDLDPMVFYKEYFMTGRPVVLRGQAPQMELDMFSKERWYKSKRFNPDKAFQVGPTAYPSLTQQKYCEKEMSINDIEQGKVCEEMPEKPMVHAFHPDEEDLMYLYPVFEGDVLDERGGFRSIKHFFPLVEQWGDANWQVFFGGDGSGATFHWHEAAFNILYVGVKEWKIAPPLYRGLTGMPAQRVAETLDPKISLTCVQHAGDMFYIPNFWGHSTYNHGFTIGAAAIVQDWYQNGGASYRGDAWENYEQAQEEEEEEEEEEEEEEEEKEEEEEDEGSPPFLFVHINKTGGTSLIHMFGDRCEEEYWGEYWYDSDGEFHRAFHATAHAYIERYGREAWDNAYSFTVVRHPLARQVSNFFFLASMGCDKPNNKCAERLIPTLDLDAMSDEEKIEAFHTWLAKIYEAFPPGSPDHYRFGAAGHGNEVYDTFGASQTSWNVDSEGKYVTKDFYKLEELSKDITKLAENIPCLKNGPLEMDKKNKTSNYPNYMLFAKDEKTKQIINEVFAEDFKNFGYDPL
;
A
#
# COMPACT_ATOMS: atom_id res chain seq x y z
N MET A 1 -60.20 24.19 31.82
CA MET A 1 -60.95 25.46 31.90
C MET A 1 -61.24 25.95 30.49
N ALA A 2 -62.25 26.80 30.29
CA ALA A 2 -62.78 27.13 28.96
C ALA A 2 -62.03 28.29 28.27
N GLY A 3 -61.97 28.24 26.93
CA GLY A 3 -61.55 29.31 26.03
C GLY A 3 -62.00 28.96 24.61
N ARG A 4 -62.87 29.78 24.00
CA ARG A 4 -63.59 29.55 22.73
C ARG A 4 -63.64 30.88 21.96
N VAL A 5 -64.20 30.92 20.72
CA VAL A 5 -64.52 32.12 19.87
C VAL A 5 -63.31 32.61 19.03
N ILE A 6 -63.32 32.97 17.73
CA ILE A 6 -64.23 32.86 16.52
C ILE A 6 -63.30 32.97 15.26
N GLY A 7 -63.63 32.59 14.01
CA GLY A 7 -64.81 31.92 13.44
C GLY A 7 -65.44 32.65 12.22
N SER A 8 -64.90 32.53 11.00
CA SER A 8 -65.52 33.06 9.75
C SER A 8 -65.17 32.28 8.48
N ASP A 9 -66.18 31.73 7.81
CA ASP A 9 -66.16 31.29 6.40
C ASP A 9 -66.19 32.49 5.44
N ASP A 10 -65.74 32.32 4.19
CA ASP A 10 -66.56 32.71 3.01
C ASP A 10 -66.01 32.15 1.68
N ASP A 11 -66.90 32.07 0.68
CA ASP A 11 -66.84 31.13 -0.44
C ASP A 11 -66.42 31.73 -1.81
N GLU A 12 -66.22 30.86 -2.80
CA GLU A 12 -66.13 31.03 -4.26
C GLU A 12 -65.79 32.41 -4.90
N ARG A 13 -64.84 32.40 -5.86
CA ARG A 13 -65.13 32.99 -7.20
C ARG A 13 -64.30 32.47 -8.38
N VAL A 14 -64.99 31.71 -9.24
CA VAL A 14 -64.54 31.28 -10.57
C VAL A 14 -64.27 32.46 -11.52
N ARG A 15 -63.15 32.43 -12.27
CA ARG A 15 -62.97 33.21 -13.51
C ARG A 15 -62.41 32.37 -14.66
N LYS A 16 -63.31 31.91 -15.54
CA LYS A 16 -62.96 31.44 -16.89
C LYS A 16 -62.52 32.60 -17.78
N ARG A 17 -61.51 32.40 -18.64
CA ARG A 17 -61.38 33.11 -19.92
C ARG A 17 -61.11 32.12 -21.06
N LYS A 18 -61.84 32.32 -22.17
CA LYS A 18 -61.73 31.60 -23.44
C LYS A 18 -60.88 32.41 -24.43
N GLY A 19 -60.33 31.75 -25.44
CA GLY A 19 -59.86 32.38 -26.68
C GLY A 19 -58.76 31.55 -27.39
N THR A 20 -59.07 30.45 -28.08
CA THR A 20 -59.42 30.37 -29.52
C THR A 20 -58.37 30.95 -30.48
N ARG A 21 -57.72 30.08 -31.28
CA ARG A 21 -57.67 30.18 -32.76
C ARG A 21 -57.14 28.89 -33.41
N ASP A 22 -57.52 28.71 -34.67
CA ASP A 22 -57.52 27.46 -35.45
C ASP A 22 -56.21 27.18 -36.24
N PRO A 23 -56.04 25.96 -36.81
CA PRO A 23 -54.81 25.52 -37.49
C PRO A 23 -54.93 25.52 -39.04
N PRO A 24 -53.85 25.14 -39.75
CA PRO A 24 -53.91 24.35 -40.98
C PRO A 24 -53.29 22.94 -40.74
N GLN A 25 -53.93 21.83 -41.12
CA GLN A 25 -53.98 21.29 -42.50
C GLN A 25 -52.61 21.16 -43.17
N GLN A 26 -52.23 20.08 -43.85
CA GLN A 26 -52.73 18.72 -44.09
C GLN A 26 -51.73 18.13 -45.12
N ASN A 27 -51.50 16.82 -45.10
CA ASN A 27 -51.01 15.92 -46.18
C ASN A 27 -50.03 14.88 -45.58
N GLY A 28 -50.17 13.58 -45.83
CA GLY A 28 -51.23 12.87 -46.55
C GLY A 28 -50.72 11.50 -47.04
N MET A 29 -51.61 10.50 -47.05
CA MET A 29 -51.39 9.12 -47.56
C MET A 29 -50.37 8.29 -46.74
N GLY A 30 -50.56 6.98 -46.51
CA GLY A 30 -51.70 6.12 -46.83
C GLY A 30 -51.25 4.65 -46.95
N VAL A 31 -52.20 3.71 -46.78
CA VAL A 31 -52.05 2.25 -46.98
C VAL A 31 -51.17 1.55 -45.90
N GLY A 32 -51.53 0.40 -45.32
CA GLY A 32 -52.75 -0.39 -45.40
C GLY A 32 -52.49 -1.90 -45.55
N TYR A 33 -53.12 -2.71 -44.69
CA TYR A 33 -53.12 -4.19 -44.68
C TYR A 33 -51.78 -4.88 -44.29
N GLY A 34 -51.78 -6.04 -43.63
CA GLY A 34 -52.94 -6.84 -43.19
C GLY A 34 -52.56 -7.98 -42.23
N ALA A 35 -53.58 -8.59 -41.61
CA ALA A 35 -53.41 -9.70 -40.67
C ALA A 35 -53.22 -11.05 -41.39
N GLY A 36 -52.48 -11.98 -40.77
CA GLY A 36 -52.27 -13.34 -41.28
C GLY A 36 -51.95 -14.35 -40.19
N ARG A 37 -52.94 -15.18 -39.81
CA ARG A 37 -52.75 -16.42 -39.03
C ARG A 37 -52.19 -17.54 -39.92
N SER A 38 -51.33 -18.41 -39.39
CA SER A 38 -51.33 -19.84 -39.75
C SER A 38 -50.61 -20.72 -38.71
N ASN A 39 -51.25 -21.82 -38.33
CA ASN A 39 -50.63 -22.93 -37.58
C ASN A 39 -49.69 -23.75 -38.50
N GLY A 40 -48.71 -24.47 -37.94
CA GLY A 40 -47.84 -25.35 -38.76
C GLY A 40 -46.90 -26.27 -37.95
N THR A 41 -47.42 -27.41 -37.51
CA THR A 41 -46.75 -28.54 -36.82
C THR A 41 -45.47 -29.12 -37.46
N SER A 42 -44.63 -29.73 -36.59
CA SER A 42 -43.56 -30.73 -36.87
C SER A 42 -42.31 -30.25 -37.64
N GLY A 43 -41.09 -30.77 -37.43
CA GLY A 43 -40.61 -31.74 -36.44
C GLY A 43 -39.26 -32.37 -36.86
N HIS A 44 -38.58 -33.04 -35.92
CA HIS A 44 -37.48 -34.00 -36.13
C HIS A 44 -36.03 -33.54 -36.48
N LYS A 45 -35.14 -33.91 -35.55
CA LYS A 45 -33.88 -34.68 -35.71
C LYS A 45 -32.51 -34.00 -35.83
N THR A 46 -31.69 -34.42 -34.87
CA THR A 46 -30.23 -34.32 -34.72
C THR A 46 -29.43 -35.06 -35.79
N LYS A 47 -28.26 -34.49 -36.15
CA LYS A 47 -27.03 -35.14 -36.66
C LYS A 47 -25.85 -34.26 -36.21
N LYS A 48 -24.92 -34.70 -35.37
CA LYS A 48 -23.84 -35.69 -35.62
C LYS A 48 -23.03 -35.37 -36.89
N LYS A 49 -21.86 -34.74 -36.73
CA LYS A 49 -20.76 -34.71 -37.70
C LYS A 49 -19.73 -35.78 -37.29
N GLU A 50 -19.07 -36.39 -38.26
CA GLU A 50 -18.13 -37.51 -38.06
C GLU A 50 -16.96 -37.38 -39.04
N ARG A 51 -15.75 -37.72 -38.59
CA ARG A 51 -14.47 -37.63 -39.34
C ARG A 51 -14.54 -38.33 -40.70
N VAL A 52 -13.91 -37.76 -41.73
CA VAL A 52 -13.61 -38.45 -43.00
C VAL A 52 -12.12 -38.36 -43.35
N ARG A 53 -11.47 -39.53 -43.38
CA ARG A 53 -10.09 -39.75 -43.84
C ARG A 53 -9.93 -39.47 -45.35
N ARG A 54 -8.72 -39.06 -45.76
CA ARG A 54 -8.18 -39.32 -47.12
C ARG A 54 -6.90 -40.18 -47.01
N LYS A 55 -6.64 -41.01 -48.03
CA LYS A 55 -5.50 -41.94 -48.11
C LYS A 55 -5.02 -42.05 -49.57
N SER A 56 -3.68 -42.06 -49.78
CA SER A 56 -2.89 -42.78 -50.83
C SER A 56 -3.26 -42.63 -52.32
N SER A 57 -2.37 -42.62 -53.33
CA SER A 57 -0.89 -42.73 -53.54
C SER A 57 -0.66 -42.61 -55.10
N PRO A 58 0.37 -43.15 -55.83
CA PRO A 58 1.72 -43.71 -55.50
C PRO A 58 2.88 -43.36 -56.52
N ILE A 59 4.05 -44.05 -56.42
CA ILE A 59 5.14 -44.30 -57.45
C ILE A 59 6.15 -43.13 -57.73
N SER A 60 7.50 -43.29 -57.87
CA SER A 60 8.51 -44.31 -57.48
C SER A 60 9.98 -43.91 -57.78
N ARG A 61 10.97 -44.50 -57.05
CA ARG A 61 12.38 -44.84 -57.42
C ARG A 61 13.39 -43.76 -57.93
N TRP A 62 14.60 -43.75 -57.34
CA TRP A 62 15.88 -44.18 -57.99
C TRP A 62 16.98 -44.47 -56.94
N MET A 63 18.11 -45.10 -57.33
CA MET A 63 19.12 -45.74 -56.44
C MET A 63 20.56 -45.23 -56.64
N MET A 64 21.45 -45.63 -55.71
CA MET A 64 22.90 -45.35 -55.59
C MET A 64 23.80 -45.60 -56.83
N ALA A 65 24.92 -44.86 -56.92
CA ALA A 65 26.31 -45.28 -57.32
C ALA A 65 27.14 -44.04 -57.73
N LEU A 66 28.48 -43.92 -57.66
CA LEU A 66 29.62 -44.65 -57.04
C LEU A 66 30.87 -43.73 -57.18
N GLN A 67 31.84 -43.77 -56.24
CA GLN A 67 33.31 -43.57 -56.45
C GLN A 67 33.82 -42.23 -57.09
N THR A 68 35.04 -41.69 -56.91
CA THR A 68 36.28 -42.02 -56.17
C THR A 68 37.19 -40.77 -56.15
N SER A 69 38.05 -40.60 -55.13
CA SER A 69 39.54 -40.59 -55.28
C SER A 69 40.32 -39.64 -54.34
N ARG A 70 41.23 -40.28 -53.57
CA ARG A 70 42.63 -39.89 -53.25
C ARG A 70 42.92 -38.66 -52.35
N SER A 71 43.80 -38.96 -51.39
CA SER A 71 44.47 -38.13 -50.37
C SER A 71 45.89 -37.70 -50.87
N PRO A 72 46.92 -37.36 -50.05
CA PRO A 72 47.03 -37.07 -48.59
C PRO A 72 47.99 -35.91 -48.18
N ALA A 73 48.15 -35.73 -46.84
CA ALA A 73 49.42 -35.54 -46.09
C ALA A 73 49.99 -34.14 -45.72
N PHE A 74 50.71 -34.18 -44.58
CA PHE A 74 51.59 -33.22 -43.86
C PHE A 74 50.93 -32.36 -42.75
N VAL A 75 51.22 -32.49 -41.43
CA VAL A 75 52.42 -32.79 -40.58
C VAL A 75 53.36 -31.59 -40.32
N GLY A 76 53.60 -31.28 -39.03
CA GLY A 76 54.67 -30.37 -38.53
C GLY A 76 54.13 -29.00 -38.08
N LEU A 77 54.01 -28.58 -36.80
CA LEU A 77 54.88 -28.62 -35.62
C LEU A 77 56.07 -27.60 -35.64
N ALA A 78 56.11 -26.74 -34.61
CA ALA A 78 57.27 -26.12 -33.95
C ALA A 78 57.85 -24.72 -34.36
N VAL A 79 57.63 -23.75 -33.45
CA VAL A 79 58.57 -22.82 -32.77
C VAL A 79 59.57 -21.92 -33.56
N VAL A 80 59.64 -20.64 -33.15
CA VAL A 80 60.84 -19.80 -32.86
C VAL A 80 60.70 -18.33 -33.32
N ALA A 81 60.64 -17.45 -32.31
CA ALA A 81 60.96 -16.03 -32.19
C ALA A 81 61.71 -15.25 -33.30
N SER A 82 61.48 -13.92 -33.32
CA SER A 82 62.54 -12.90 -33.08
C SER A 82 61.95 -11.50 -32.88
N GLY A 83 62.47 -10.72 -31.92
CA GLY A 83 62.01 -9.33 -31.68
C GLY A 83 62.44 -8.67 -30.35
N ILE A 84 63.63 -8.95 -29.83
CA ILE A 84 64.14 -8.36 -28.57
C ILE A 84 65.17 -7.25 -28.86
N LEU A 85 65.06 -6.11 -28.17
CA LEU A 85 66.19 -5.25 -27.76
C LEU A 85 65.75 -4.46 -26.49
N LEU A 86 66.29 -4.78 -25.30
CA LEU A 86 67.33 -4.01 -24.55
C LEU A 86 66.83 -2.62 -24.02
N VAL A 87 66.99 -2.19 -22.74
CA VAL A 87 68.00 -2.48 -21.68
C VAL A 87 67.39 -2.39 -20.25
N VAL A 88 68.02 -3.07 -19.26
CA VAL A 88 67.80 -3.06 -17.79
C VAL A 88 68.19 -1.69 -17.16
N THR A 89 67.58 -1.12 -16.08
CA THR A 89 67.92 -1.38 -14.66
C THR A 89 67.00 -0.62 -13.65
N LEU A 90 66.31 -1.36 -12.77
CA LEU A 90 66.06 -1.14 -11.32
C LEU A 90 66.02 0.29 -10.68
N ILE A 91 64.84 0.72 -10.18
CA ILE A 91 64.48 0.99 -8.75
C ILE A 91 63.22 1.90 -8.60
N SER A 92 62.34 1.48 -7.69
CA SER A 92 61.18 2.12 -7.05
C SER A 92 60.85 3.62 -7.26
N ALA A 93 59.63 3.90 -7.70
CA ALA A 93 58.74 4.92 -7.09
C ALA A 93 57.28 4.77 -7.58
N THR A 94 56.33 4.79 -6.64
CA THR A 94 54.87 4.87 -6.89
C THR A 94 54.45 6.29 -7.27
N PHE A 95 53.66 6.49 -8.34
CA PHE A 95 52.70 7.59 -8.43
C PHE A 95 51.62 7.30 -9.50
N GLY A 96 50.36 7.16 -9.06
CA GLY A 96 49.19 7.34 -9.91
C GLY A 96 48.64 8.74 -9.69
N GLY A 97 48.58 9.57 -10.74
CA GLY A 97 48.16 10.97 -10.63
C GLY A 97 46.64 11.14 -10.58
N ASN A 98 46.16 11.96 -9.66
CA ASN A 98 44.77 12.44 -9.65
C ASN A 98 44.63 13.64 -10.60
N LYS A 99 43.48 13.76 -11.29
CA LYS A 99 43.04 15.04 -11.86
C LYS A 99 42.13 15.72 -10.84
N CYS A 100 42.47 16.94 -10.43
CA CYS A 100 41.56 17.81 -9.67
C CYS A 100 41.03 18.88 -10.64
N ILE A 101 39.80 19.35 -10.43
CA ILE A 101 39.22 20.46 -11.19
C ILE A 101 39.11 21.64 -10.25
N GLU A 102 39.71 22.77 -10.63
CA GLU A 102 39.50 24.06 -9.96
C GLU A 102 38.33 24.78 -10.64
N SER A 103 37.32 25.17 -9.87
CA SER A 103 36.27 26.08 -10.32
C SER A 103 36.35 27.39 -9.52
N HIS A 104 36.53 28.51 -10.22
CA HIS A 104 36.44 29.82 -9.60
C HIS A 104 34.97 30.26 -9.52
N LEU A 105 34.46 30.39 -8.31
CA LEU A 105 33.28 31.23 -8.06
C LEU A 105 33.70 32.69 -8.15
N ASN A 106 33.20 33.40 -9.17
CA ASN A 106 33.43 34.83 -9.32
C ASN A 106 32.70 35.60 -8.20
N GLY A 107 33.45 36.22 -7.28
CA GLY A 107 32.91 37.20 -6.34
C GLY A 107 33.55 37.26 -4.95
N ILE A 108 34.27 36.21 -4.52
CA ILE A 108 34.82 36.13 -3.15
C ILE A 108 36.33 35.87 -3.21
N SER A 109 37.13 36.79 -2.67
CA SER A 109 38.58 36.60 -2.49
C SER A 109 38.87 36.05 -1.10
N GLY A 110 39.45 34.84 -1.00
CA GLY A 110 40.00 34.34 0.26
C GLY A 110 40.25 32.85 0.32
N ASN A 111 39.29 32.03 -0.11
CA ASN A 111 39.32 30.58 0.09
C ASN A 111 39.33 29.82 -1.25
N VAL A 112 40.29 28.92 -1.43
CA VAL A 112 40.34 27.97 -2.55
C VAL A 112 39.90 26.60 -2.05
N TYR A 113 38.79 26.09 -2.59
CA TYR A 113 38.30 24.75 -2.30
C TYR A 113 38.69 23.81 -3.45
N THR A 114 39.72 22.99 -3.27
CA THR A 114 40.18 22.03 -4.27
C THR A 114 39.49 20.68 -4.06
N TRP A 115 38.64 20.28 -5.02
CA TRP A 115 38.02 18.95 -5.02
C TRP A 115 38.85 17.99 -5.90
N CYS A 116 39.37 16.93 -5.30
CA CYS A 116 40.15 15.90 -6.00
C CYS A 116 39.40 14.57 -5.98
N TYR A 117 38.70 14.27 -7.08
CA TYR A 117 37.97 13.01 -7.24
C TYR A 117 38.90 11.90 -7.75
N LYS A 118 38.91 10.76 -7.05
CA LYS A 118 39.49 9.52 -7.57
C LYS A 118 38.38 8.69 -8.21
N HIS A 119 38.26 8.79 -9.53
CA HIS A 119 37.24 8.08 -10.29
C HIS A 119 37.51 6.56 -10.28
N ASN A 120 36.57 5.78 -9.74
CA ASN A 120 36.23 4.46 -10.28
C ASN A 120 34.78 4.12 -9.92
N SER A 121 34.02 3.73 -10.94
CA SER A 121 32.56 3.74 -10.92
C SER A 121 31.94 2.56 -10.17
N LYS A 122 30.79 2.82 -9.53
CA LYS A 122 29.74 1.84 -9.25
C LYS A 122 28.41 2.33 -9.80
N GLY A 123 28.15 1.94 -11.04
CA GLY A 123 26.82 1.75 -11.64
C GLY A 123 26.89 0.40 -12.37
N GLY A 124 25.81 -0.37 -12.41
CA GLY A 124 25.86 -1.80 -12.78
C GLY A 124 26.28 -2.06 -14.24
N ILE A 125 27.36 -2.84 -14.43
CA ILE A 125 27.71 -3.51 -15.69
C ILE A 125 28.28 -4.91 -15.35
N SER A 126 28.09 -5.87 -16.26
CA SER A 126 28.22 -7.33 -16.06
C SER A 126 29.59 -7.88 -15.62
N SER A 127 29.56 -9.14 -15.18
CA SER A 127 30.58 -9.85 -14.39
C SER A 127 31.95 -10.13 -15.05
N ARG A 128 32.12 -9.91 -16.36
CA ARG A 128 33.33 -10.36 -17.09
C ARG A 128 34.63 -9.58 -16.82
N VAL A 129 34.59 -8.43 -16.13
CA VAL A 129 35.78 -7.55 -15.97
C VAL A 129 36.52 -7.70 -14.62
N ARG A 130 35.91 -8.31 -13.59
CA ARG A 130 36.52 -8.37 -12.22
C ARG A 130 37.78 -9.25 -12.09
N ARG A 131 38.18 -10.02 -13.11
CA ARG A 131 39.21 -11.08 -12.97
C ARG A 131 40.68 -10.64 -13.00
N SER A 132 41.01 -9.34 -13.12
CA SER A 132 42.37 -8.90 -13.45
C SER A 132 43.18 -8.17 -12.36
N LEU A 133 42.58 -7.73 -11.24
CA LEU A 133 43.23 -6.80 -10.29
C LEU A 133 43.09 -7.23 -8.81
N GLY A 134 43.70 -8.36 -8.45
CA GLY A 134 43.70 -8.86 -7.07
C GLY A 134 44.38 -7.90 -6.09
N ALA A 135 43.63 -7.42 -5.10
CA ALA A 135 44.11 -6.72 -3.91
C ALA A 135 43.21 -7.05 -2.71
N GLN A 136 43.79 -7.08 -1.51
CA GLN A 136 43.14 -7.52 -0.27
C GLN A 136 42.93 -6.35 0.71
N THR A 137 42.21 -6.65 1.80
CA THR A 137 41.90 -5.83 2.99
C THR A 137 40.75 -4.83 2.85
N ASN A 138 39.84 -4.90 3.83
CA ASN A 138 38.77 -3.94 4.07
C ASN A 138 39.10 -3.18 5.36
N ASP A 139 39.35 -1.88 5.25
CA ASP A 139 39.14 -0.89 6.30
C ASP A 139 38.89 0.44 5.59
N ILE A 140 37.77 1.10 5.89
CA ILE A 140 37.45 2.45 5.38
C ILE A 140 36.85 3.25 6.54
N GLU A 141 37.63 4.16 7.11
CA GLU A 141 37.11 5.37 7.74
C GLU A 141 36.88 6.45 6.67
N VAL A 142 35.91 7.34 6.91
CA VAL A 142 35.69 8.53 6.06
C VAL A 142 36.52 9.69 6.63
N GLU A 143 37.69 9.97 6.07
CA GLU A 143 38.45 11.18 6.41
C GLU A 143 37.86 12.43 5.73
N ARG A 144 37.27 13.33 6.53
CA ARG A 144 37.16 14.75 6.15
C ARG A 144 38.46 15.46 6.53
N VAL A 145 39.22 15.93 5.56
CA VAL A 145 40.41 16.76 5.81
C VAL A 145 40.02 18.24 5.73
N VAL A 146 39.99 18.91 6.88
CA VAL A 146 40.02 20.39 6.95
C VAL A 146 41.48 20.81 7.10
N LEU A 147 41.98 21.60 6.14
CA LEU A 147 43.31 22.21 6.25
C LEU A 147 43.20 23.53 7.00
N VAL A 148 43.85 23.60 8.16
CA VAL A 148 44.11 24.85 8.88
C VAL A 148 45.58 25.21 8.64
N ASP A 149 45.85 26.42 8.15
CA ASP A 149 47.18 26.93 7.81
C ASP A 149 48.06 25.99 6.95
N GLY A 150 47.43 25.19 6.09
CA GLY A 150 48.12 24.33 5.12
C GLY A 150 48.67 23.00 5.67
N HIS A 151 48.28 22.60 6.87
CA HIS A 151 48.66 21.30 7.45
C HIS A 151 47.44 20.49 7.90
N ALA A 152 47.47 19.18 7.64
CA ALA A 152 46.45 18.23 8.08
C ALA A 152 46.81 17.68 9.47
N ALA A 153 45.84 17.64 10.39
CA ALA A 153 46.02 17.07 11.73
C ALA A 153 46.29 15.56 11.65
N GLN A 154 47.34 15.06 12.29
CA GLN A 154 47.84 13.69 12.05
C GLN A 154 47.31 12.66 13.04
N ASN A 155 46.51 13.07 14.03
CA ASN A 155 45.89 12.16 14.99
C ASN A 155 44.71 12.81 15.73
N LYS A 156 43.86 11.96 16.33
CA LYS A 156 42.69 12.33 17.13
C LYS A 156 42.97 13.36 18.24
N LYS A 157 44.19 13.40 18.80
CA LYS A 157 44.55 14.34 19.88
C LYS A 157 44.90 15.74 19.37
N GLU A 158 45.44 15.86 18.16
CA GLU A 158 45.57 17.16 17.47
C GLU A 158 44.21 17.65 16.95
N PHE A 159 43.39 16.77 16.39
CA PHE A 159 42.03 17.08 15.94
C PHE A 159 41.15 17.63 17.08
N LEU A 160 41.12 16.94 18.23
CA LEU A 160 40.39 17.42 19.42
C LEU A 160 40.99 18.71 20.02
N LYS A 161 42.28 18.98 19.80
CA LYS A 161 42.91 20.23 20.22
C LYS A 161 42.56 21.41 19.30
N ALA A 162 42.36 21.16 18.01
CA ALA A 162 41.87 22.16 17.05
C ALA A 162 40.38 22.49 17.27
N ILE A 163 39.57 21.50 17.63
CA ILE A 163 38.17 21.71 18.05
C ILE A 163 38.13 22.49 19.37
N GLY A 164 38.93 22.10 20.37
CA GLY A 164 39.01 22.78 21.67
C GLY A 164 39.62 24.20 21.66
N THR A 165 39.92 24.77 20.49
CA THR A 165 40.27 26.19 20.30
C THR A 165 39.16 27.04 19.71
N HIS A 166 37.99 26.46 19.38
CA HIS A 166 36.76 27.18 19.07
C HIS A 166 35.84 27.17 20.30
N GLU A 167 35.42 28.34 20.79
CA GLU A 167 34.57 28.44 21.99
C GLU A 167 33.13 27.96 21.77
N ASP A 168 32.70 27.74 20.51
CA ASP A 168 31.30 27.50 20.14
C ASP A 168 30.93 26.00 19.91
N LEU A 169 31.84 25.06 20.16
CA LEU A 169 31.64 23.62 19.83
C LEU A 169 31.64 22.69 21.06
N SER A 170 31.31 23.20 22.24
CA SER A 170 31.04 22.38 23.42
C SER A 170 29.78 22.80 24.17
N HIS A 171 28.63 22.23 23.81
CA HIS A 171 27.82 21.39 24.70
C HIS A 171 26.61 20.76 23.96
N ASP A 172 26.24 19.57 24.42
CA ASP A 172 24.99 18.80 24.29
C ASP A 172 24.22 18.77 22.94
N ILE A 173 24.16 17.56 22.36
CA ILE A 173 23.38 17.22 21.16
C ILE A 173 22.25 16.25 21.56
N VAL A 174 21.03 16.56 21.12
CA VAL A 174 19.72 15.87 21.29
C VAL A 174 18.98 16.03 22.64
N SER A 175 17.99 16.93 22.68
CA SER A 175 16.62 16.62 23.16
C SER A 175 15.57 17.66 22.73
N GLU A 176 14.41 17.16 22.27
CA GLU A 176 13.05 17.73 22.29
C GLU A 176 12.67 19.11 21.67
N GLU A 177 13.55 20.03 21.30
CA GLU A 177 13.15 21.39 20.84
C GLU A 177 13.30 21.67 19.31
N GLN A 178 12.71 20.82 18.44
CA GLN A 178 12.62 21.09 16.98
C GLN A 178 11.25 21.61 16.50
N SER A 179 10.36 22.00 17.42
CA SER A 179 8.95 22.32 17.13
C SER A 179 8.66 23.72 16.54
N GLU A 180 9.67 24.60 16.40
CA GLU A 180 9.43 26.02 16.06
C GLU A 180 10.05 26.50 14.73
N ILE A 181 10.81 25.67 14.02
CA ILE A 181 11.46 26.08 12.76
C ILE A 181 10.57 25.75 11.57
N CYS A 182 10.21 26.77 10.80
CA CYS A 182 9.65 26.55 9.48
C CYS A 182 10.73 26.08 8.50
N TYR A 183 10.48 24.94 7.85
CA TYR A 183 11.21 24.48 6.66
C TYR A 183 10.19 23.92 5.65
N ALA A 184 10.46 24.06 4.35
CA ALA A 184 9.75 23.29 3.33
C ALA A 184 10.66 22.11 2.96
N ASP A 185 10.36 20.90 3.45
CA ASP A 185 11.15 19.73 3.09
C ASP A 185 10.73 19.22 1.70
N LEU A 186 11.47 19.68 0.70
CA LEU A 186 11.44 19.18 -0.68
C LEU A 186 12.65 18.25 -0.96
N GLY A 187 13.44 17.90 0.06
CA GLY A 187 14.78 17.33 -0.07
C GLY A 187 14.90 15.83 0.15
N ILE A 188 13.96 15.18 0.85
CA ILE A 188 13.98 13.71 1.06
C ILE A 188 13.43 12.98 -0.19
N LEU A 189 14.23 13.01 -1.26
CA LEU A 189 14.10 12.17 -2.46
C LEU A 189 15.35 11.29 -2.67
N GLY A 190 16.11 11.00 -1.61
CA GLY A 190 17.38 10.26 -1.68
C GLY A 190 17.56 9.15 -0.65
N ASP A 191 17.71 7.92 -1.16
CA ASP A 191 18.53 6.82 -0.60
C ASP A 191 18.20 6.17 0.76
N ARG A 192 16.94 6.21 1.23
CA ARG A 192 16.47 5.26 2.27
C ARG A 192 15.11 4.61 1.97
N MET A 193 15.13 3.72 0.99
CA MET A 193 14.21 2.57 0.97
C MET A 193 14.81 1.44 1.81
N ASP A 194 14.40 1.33 3.08
CA ASP A 194 14.35 0.03 3.76
C ASP A 194 13.39 0.09 4.97
N ASP A 195 12.26 -0.58 4.81
CA ASP A 195 11.29 -1.02 5.82
C ASP A 195 10.91 -0.09 7.00
N THR A 196 10.15 0.98 6.71
CA THR A 196 8.91 1.32 7.44
C THR A 196 8.11 2.38 6.69
N ARG A 197 6.79 2.19 6.53
CA ARG A 197 5.92 2.97 5.63
C ARG A 197 5.50 4.34 6.20
N VAL A 198 6.46 5.19 6.58
CA VAL A 198 6.22 6.60 6.95
C VAL A 198 6.88 7.52 5.93
N TYR A 199 6.24 7.66 4.77
CA TYR A 199 6.64 8.64 3.77
C TYR A 199 5.97 9.98 4.08
N HIS A 200 6.77 10.96 4.49
CA HIS A 200 6.28 12.31 4.76
C HIS A 200 5.77 12.96 3.46
N SER A 201 4.53 13.44 3.48
CA SER A 201 4.07 14.41 2.47
C SER A 201 4.93 15.68 2.58
N PRO A 202 5.18 16.42 1.48
CA PRO A 202 5.94 17.67 1.53
C PRO A 202 5.27 18.65 2.47
N ALA A 203 5.82 18.75 3.68
CA ALA A 203 5.30 19.56 4.75
C ALA A 203 6.01 20.91 4.73
N ILE A 204 5.22 21.98 4.61
CA ILE A 204 5.66 23.32 5.03
C ILE A 204 5.59 23.28 6.56
N GLY A 205 6.72 22.94 7.18
CA GLY A 205 6.90 22.78 8.62
C GLY A 205 6.73 24.10 9.41
N PRO A 206 6.71 24.06 10.76
CA PRO A 206 6.82 22.88 11.64
C PRO A 206 5.48 22.15 11.87
N CYS A 207 4.50 22.32 10.98
CA CYS A 207 3.10 21.94 11.23
C CYS A 207 2.80 20.42 11.15
N HIS A 208 3.79 19.56 11.39
CA HIS A 208 3.66 18.10 11.38
C HIS A 208 3.09 17.61 12.72
N HIS A 209 1.83 17.93 12.98
CA HIS A 209 1.04 17.16 13.95
C HIS A 209 0.49 15.93 13.25
N ASP A 210 1.02 14.77 13.60
CA ASP A 210 0.28 13.52 13.43
C ASP A 210 -1.11 13.71 14.04
N TYR A 211 -2.13 13.27 13.32
CA TYR A 211 -3.50 13.34 13.78
C TYR A 211 -3.67 12.43 14.99
N GLY A 212 -3.43 12.96 16.19
CA GLY A 212 -3.84 12.32 17.43
C GLY A 212 -5.36 12.14 17.41
N LEU A 213 -5.81 10.94 17.06
CA LEU A 213 -7.19 10.53 16.73
C LEU A 213 -8.26 10.85 17.80
N SER A 214 -7.86 11.38 18.96
CA SER A 214 -8.75 11.90 19.99
C SER A 214 -9.36 13.26 19.62
N PHE A 215 -10.10 13.31 18.52
CA PHE A 215 -11.18 14.29 18.38
C PHE A 215 -12.23 13.94 19.44
N VAL A 216 -12.22 14.65 20.55
CA VAL A 216 -13.28 14.57 21.57
C VAL A 216 -14.28 15.68 21.24
N PRO A 217 -15.43 15.35 20.61
CA PRO A 217 -16.65 16.14 20.62
C PRO A 217 -16.84 17.08 21.81
N LEU A 218 -17.42 18.26 21.55
CA LEU A 218 -18.13 18.99 22.59
C LEU A 218 -19.28 18.11 23.09
N ALA A 219 -19.19 17.68 24.35
CA ALA A 219 -20.12 16.70 24.91
C ALA A 219 -21.58 17.20 24.82
N GLY A 220 -22.41 16.47 24.07
CA GLY A 220 -23.86 16.68 23.98
C GLY A 220 -24.39 17.38 22.71
N SER A 221 -23.56 17.94 21.83
CA SER A 221 -24.03 18.60 20.59
C SER A 221 -24.32 17.63 19.43
N TYR A 222 -23.64 16.49 19.39
CA TYR A 222 -23.55 15.64 18.20
C TYR A 222 -24.85 14.90 17.84
N GLU A 223 -25.69 14.56 18.83
CA GLU A 223 -26.98 13.90 18.56
C GLU A 223 -28.06 14.86 18.02
N GLU A 224 -27.79 16.18 17.97
CA GLU A 224 -28.77 17.19 17.60
C GLU A 224 -28.35 18.13 16.46
N ALA A 225 -27.05 18.22 16.13
CA ALA A 225 -26.51 19.14 15.15
C ALA A 225 -25.40 18.54 14.29
N ILE A 226 -25.14 19.17 13.13
CA ILE A 226 -23.96 18.90 12.30
C ILE A 226 -22.86 19.89 12.71
N GLU A 227 -21.70 19.38 13.15
CA GLU A 227 -20.52 20.20 13.37
C GLU A 227 -19.76 20.33 12.04
N PHE A 228 -20.06 21.41 11.31
CA PHE A 228 -19.37 21.76 10.06
C PHE A 228 -17.93 22.21 10.32
N TYR A 229 -16.97 21.60 9.61
CA TYR A 229 -15.55 21.93 9.69
C TYR A 229 -15.16 23.00 8.69
N PHE A 230 -15.64 24.22 8.91
CA PHE A 230 -15.09 25.38 8.22
C PHE A 230 -13.65 25.61 8.69
N PHE A 231 -12.66 25.41 7.80
CA PHE A 231 -11.26 25.77 8.02
C PHE A 231 -11.07 27.23 8.47
N ARG A 232 -12.05 28.10 8.17
CA ARG A 232 -12.05 29.54 8.45
C ARG A 232 -12.34 29.90 9.92
N ASP A 233 -13.19 29.14 10.62
CA ASP A 233 -13.91 29.67 11.81
C ASP A 233 -13.64 28.97 13.15
N SER A 234 -13.10 27.74 13.17
CA SER A 234 -12.81 27.12 14.47
C SER A 234 -11.57 27.77 15.07
N LEU A 235 -11.70 28.61 16.11
CA LEU A 235 -10.59 29.00 17.01
C LEU A 235 -10.29 27.92 18.07
N ARG A 236 -10.95 26.75 17.98
CA ARG A 236 -11.00 25.71 19.02
C ARG A 236 -10.70 24.28 18.58
N SER A 237 -10.57 23.98 17.28
CA SER A 237 -10.13 22.64 16.85
C SER A 237 -8.60 22.55 16.84
N ARG A 238 -8.03 21.34 16.92
CA ARG A 238 -6.58 21.10 16.70
C ARG A 238 -6.13 21.49 15.28
N TYR A 239 -7.08 21.62 14.35
CA TYR A 239 -6.82 22.19 13.01
C TYR A 239 -6.38 23.65 13.07
N THR A 240 -6.72 24.38 14.16
CA THR A 240 -6.13 25.70 14.41
C THR A 240 -4.63 25.65 14.48
N ASP A 241 -4.01 24.56 14.90
CA ASP A 241 -2.59 24.58 15.17
C ASP A 241 -1.80 24.47 13.85
N ARG A 242 -2.32 23.74 12.83
CA ARG A 242 -1.81 23.83 11.45
C ARG A 242 -2.10 25.18 10.79
N VAL A 243 -3.29 25.76 10.99
CA VAL A 243 -3.63 27.09 10.41
C VAL A 243 -2.85 28.23 11.08
N LYS A 244 -2.71 28.22 12.40
CA LYS A 244 -1.87 29.16 13.17
C LYS A 244 -0.41 28.96 12.81
N CYS A 245 0.08 27.73 12.76
CA CYS A 245 1.44 27.40 12.35
C CYS A 245 1.72 27.92 10.94
N PHE A 246 0.85 27.66 9.96
CA PHE A 246 1.00 28.20 8.60
C PHE A 246 0.91 29.74 8.57
N GLN A 247 0.00 30.37 9.34
CA GLN A 247 -0.06 31.83 9.47
C GLN A 247 1.15 32.43 10.21
N GLN A 248 1.72 31.73 11.19
CA GLN A 248 2.92 32.11 11.92
C GLN A 248 4.13 31.93 11.01
N CYS A 249 4.16 30.88 10.20
CA CYS A 249 5.17 30.64 9.19
C CYS A 249 5.19 31.75 8.14
N ILE A 250 4.01 32.07 7.60
CA ILE A 250 3.78 33.25 6.77
C ILE A 250 4.15 34.55 7.52
N LYS A 251 3.98 34.70 8.83
CA LYS A 251 4.42 35.91 9.55
C LYS A 251 5.93 35.97 9.75
N SER A 252 6.59 34.86 10.06
CA SER A 252 8.02 34.75 10.36
C SER A 252 8.87 34.84 9.09
N ALA A 253 8.52 34.08 8.06
CA ALA A 253 9.16 34.14 6.74
C ALA A 253 9.00 35.53 6.09
N LEU A 254 7.92 36.25 6.42
CA LEU A 254 7.59 37.57 5.88
C LEU A 254 7.92 38.72 6.85
N THR A 255 8.90 38.54 7.73
CA THR A 255 9.52 39.67 8.44
C THR A 255 10.08 40.64 7.40
N GLU A 256 9.47 41.83 7.35
CA GLU A 256 9.78 42.85 6.34
C GLU A 256 11.28 43.14 6.31
N ARG A 257 11.80 43.35 5.11
CA ARG A 257 13.15 43.85 4.90
C ARG A 257 13.21 45.23 5.55
N ARG A 258 13.74 45.31 6.78
CA ARG A 258 14.09 46.59 7.38
C ARG A 258 15.18 47.22 6.52
N ASP A 259 14.77 48.17 5.70
CA ASP A 259 15.66 49.02 4.91
C ASP A 259 16.38 50.04 5.83
N ASP A 260 17.02 49.55 6.90
CA ASP A 260 17.86 50.33 7.83
C ASP A 260 19.20 50.76 7.15
N ALA A 261 19.31 50.56 5.83
CA ALA A 261 20.46 50.93 5.00
C ALA A 261 20.47 52.39 4.52
N THR A 262 19.49 53.23 4.93
CA THR A 262 19.48 54.67 4.63
C THR A 262 18.99 55.57 5.77
N GLU A 263 19.86 55.88 6.73
CA GLU A 263 20.22 57.26 7.09
C GLU A 263 21.38 57.31 8.09
N GLY A 264 22.58 57.67 7.61
CA GLY A 264 23.66 58.06 8.50
C GLY A 264 23.45 59.50 9.00
N LYS A 265 23.37 59.71 10.32
CA LYS A 265 23.57 61.02 10.96
C LYS A 265 24.15 60.87 12.37
N HIS A 266 25.26 61.58 12.61
CA HIS A 266 25.86 61.75 13.93
C HIS A 266 24.91 62.41 14.93
N HIS A 267 24.82 61.85 16.13
CA HIS A 267 24.85 62.49 17.47
C HIS A 267 24.76 61.35 18.50
N GLY A 268 25.32 61.40 19.71
CA GLY A 268 26.14 62.39 20.41
C GLY A 268 26.32 61.90 21.86
N HIS A 269 27.49 62.06 22.46
CA HIS A 269 27.75 61.52 23.81
C HIS A 269 26.78 62.06 24.87
N LEU A 270 26.22 61.16 25.70
CA LEU A 270 25.67 61.53 27.01
C LEU A 270 25.90 60.41 28.03
N HIS A 271 26.74 60.71 29.02
CA HIS A 271 26.95 59.89 30.21
C HIS A 271 25.70 59.91 31.10
N VAL A 272 25.33 58.76 31.64
CA VAL A 272 24.54 58.63 32.88
C VAL A 272 25.25 57.58 33.77
N PRO A 273 25.44 57.81 35.08
CA PRO A 273 26.29 56.98 35.93
C PRO A 273 25.55 55.84 36.66
N ASP A 274 26.36 54.97 37.28
CA ASP A 274 25.99 53.76 38.02
C ASP A 274 24.76 53.82 38.92
N GLN A 275 23.94 52.76 38.88
CA GLN A 275 23.32 52.19 40.08
C GLN A 275 23.34 50.65 40.08
N PRO A 276 23.60 49.99 41.22
CA PRO A 276 23.60 48.54 41.34
C PRO A 276 22.31 47.98 41.97
N LYS A 277 21.74 46.92 41.36
CA LYS A 277 20.95 45.81 41.97
C LYS A 277 20.56 44.84 40.84
N LYS A 278 21.00 43.58 40.82
CA LYS A 278 20.42 42.43 41.57
C LYS A 278 18.90 42.26 41.43
N LEU A 279 18.47 41.59 40.36
CA LEU A 279 17.50 40.47 40.32
C LEU A 279 17.32 39.98 38.86
N ALA A 280 16.69 38.82 38.67
CA ALA A 280 16.51 38.09 37.39
C ALA A 280 17.79 37.47 36.77
N ARG A 281 18.08 36.22 37.15
CA ARG A 281 18.46 35.18 36.17
C ARG A 281 17.15 34.64 35.58
N ASP A 282 17.21 34.14 34.34
CA ASP A 282 16.15 33.41 33.59
C ASP A 282 15.50 34.14 32.39
N GLU A 283 16.14 35.17 31.82
CA GLU A 283 15.77 35.74 30.50
C GLU A 283 16.98 35.77 29.54
N ARG A 284 17.67 34.63 29.36
CA ARG A 284 18.88 34.57 28.51
C ARG A 284 19.05 33.26 27.74
N ALA A 285 18.08 32.96 26.87
CA ALA A 285 18.11 31.83 25.93
C ALA A 285 17.17 32.00 24.71
N LEU A 286 16.92 33.24 24.22
CA LEU A 286 15.94 33.50 23.15
C LEU A 286 16.39 34.52 22.07
N PHE A 287 17.67 34.90 22.03
CA PHE A 287 18.20 35.92 21.10
C PHE A 287 19.47 35.51 20.34
N GLU A 288 19.90 34.25 20.46
CA GLU A 288 21.12 33.71 19.81
C GLU A 288 20.82 32.44 18.99
N ILE A 289 19.61 32.34 18.42
CA ILE A 289 19.38 31.46 17.26
C ILE A 289 19.85 32.25 16.04
N GLU A 290 20.86 31.74 15.32
CA GLU A 290 21.28 32.33 14.05
C GLU A 290 20.10 32.39 13.07
N PRO A 291 20.04 33.37 12.16
CA PRO A 291 18.95 33.49 11.19
C PRO A 291 19.05 32.39 10.13
N TYR A 292 18.60 31.18 10.50
CA TYR A 292 18.44 30.04 9.60
C TYR A 292 17.61 30.43 8.37
N GLU A 293 17.91 29.76 7.27
CA GLU A 293 17.58 30.18 5.92
C GLU A 293 16.09 30.50 5.76
N ARG A 294 15.79 31.71 5.28
CA ARG A 294 14.43 32.12 4.97
C ARG A 294 13.89 31.19 3.89
N ILE A 295 12.85 30.40 4.19
CA ILE A 295 12.16 29.62 3.17
C ILE A 295 11.73 30.57 2.04
N PRO A 296 12.05 30.27 0.77
CA PRO A 296 11.48 31.01 -0.34
C PRO A 296 9.97 30.79 -0.38
N VAL A 297 9.20 31.87 -0.35
CA VAL A 297 7.76 31.80 -0.64
C VAL A 297 7.58 31.41 -2.10
N ASP A 298 6.93 30.28 -2.33
CA ASP A 298 6.80 29.66 -3.65
C ASP A 298 5.34 29.34 -4.02
N ASN A 299 5.14 28.87 -5.25
CA ASN A 299 3.83 28.52 -5.76
C ASN A 299 3.22 27.27 -5.06
N VAL A 300 4.02 26.41 -4.42
CA VAL A 300 3.52 25.26 -3.65
C VAL A 300 2.77 25.76 -2.42
N MET A 301 3.28 26.78 -1.74
CA MET A 301 2.57 27.45 -0.64
C MET A 301 1.20 27.99 -1.08
N LEU A 302 1.07 28.47 -2.32
CA LEU A 302 -0.19 28.98 -2.86
C LEU A 302 -1.19 27.85 -3.16
N ILE A 303 -0.73 26.74 -3.74
CA ILE A 303 -1.56 25.54 -3.99
C ILE A 303 -2.09 24.99 -2.67
N GLU A 304 -1.22 24.77 -1.68
CA GLU A 304 -1.63 24.25 -0.37
C GLU A 304 -2.59 25.22 0.34
N ALA A 305 -2.32 26.53 0.34
CA ALA A 305 -3.22 27.52 0.93
C ALA A 305 -4.63 27.53 0.28
N ALA A 306 -4.71 27.29 -1.03
CA ALA A 306 -5.97 27.15 -1.74
C ALA A 306 -6.71 25.85 -1.38
N LYS A 307 -6.00 24.72 -1.36
CA LYS A 307 -6.49 23.38 -0.98
C LYS A 307 -7.14 23.34 0.41
N ILE A 308 -6.58 24.09 1.37
CA ILE A 308 -7.11 24.18 2.75
C ILE A 308 -7.98 25.43 3.00
N GLY A 309 -8.43 26.14 1.96
CA GLY A 309 -9.43 27.21 2.11
C GLY A 309 -8.95 28.50 2.78
N MET A 310 -7.64 28.78 2.81
CA MET A 310 -7.06 29.92 3.54
C MET A 310 -7.06 31.22 2.73
N THR A 311 -8.25 31.82 2.54
CA THR A 311 -8.48 33.00 1.69
C THR A 311 -7.48 34.15 1.88
N LEU A 312 -7.21 34.57 3.13
CA LEU A 312 -6.27 35.67 3.39
C LEU A 312 -4.80 35.32 3.11
N ALA A 313 -4.43 34.03 3.23
CA ALA A 313 -3.10 33.57 2.84
C ALA A 313 -2.97 33.55 1.32
N VAL A 314 -3.97 32.99 0.62
CA VAL A 314 -4.05 33.02 -0.85
C VAL A 314 -3.96 34.46 -1.38
N GLU A 315 -4.78 35.37 -0.86
CA GLU A 315 -4.78 36.79 -1.27
C GLU A 315 -3.38 37.41 -1.13
N LYS A 316 -2.72 37.18 0.02
CA LYS A 316 -1.37 37.69 0.26
C LYS A 316 -0.35 37.05 -0.68
N LEU A 317 -0.35 35.73 -0.80
CA LEU A 317 0.56 34.94 -1.64
C LEU A 317 0.43 35.32 -3.13
N PHE A 318 -0.79 35.47 -3.63
CA PHE A 318 -1.04 35.86 -5.03
C PHE A 318 -0.78 37.35 -5.29
N LEU A 319 -1.37 38.25 -4.50
CA LEU A 319 -1.34 39.70 -4.80
C LEU A 319 -0.05 40.39 -4.33
N GLN A 320 0.55 39.97 -3.21
CA GLN A 320 1.75 40.61 -2.67
C GLN A 320 3.05 39.96 -3.18
N TYR A 321 3.08 38.64 -3.35
CA TYR A 321 4.27 37.91 -3.80
C TYR A 321 4.27 37.61 -5.30
N GLY A 322 3.14 37.81 -6.00
CA GLY A 322 3.05 37.63 -7.45
C GLY A 322 3.22 36.18 -7.90
N LEU A 323 2.90 35.23 -7.01
CA LEU A 323 2.94 33.80 -7.31
C LEU A 323 1.94 33.44 -8.41
N ASP A 324 2.27 32.41 -9.19
CA ASP A 324 1.47 32.00 -10.34
C ASP A 324 0.36 31.01 -9.91
N PRO A 325 -0.93 31.38 -10.04
CA PRO A 325 -2.05 30.52 -9.66
C PRO A 325 -2.29 29.36 -10.64
N LEU A 326 -1.63 29.36 -11.81
CA LEU A 326 -1.65 28.29 -12.80
C LEU A 326 -0.44 27.35 -12.71
N TYR A 327 0.52 27.62 -11.82
CA TYR A 327 1.67 26.75 -11.59
C TYR A 327 1.26 25.35 -11.14
N ARG A 328 2.04 24.35 -11.57
CA ARG A 328 1.90 22.93 -11.20
C ARG A 328 3.27 22.41 -10.76
N GLN A 329 3.28 21.48 -9.81
CA GLN A 329 4.54 20.95 -9.25
C GLN A 329 5.26 20.01 -10.23
N VAL A 330 4.48 19.35 -11.08
CA VAL A 330 4.87 18.26 -11.97
C VAL A 330 4.14 18.41 -13.31
N GLU A 331 4.71 17.86 -14.38
CA GLU A 331 4.03 17.71 -15.67
C GLU A 331 2.90 16.67 -15.56
N ASN A 332 1.93 16.73 -16.46
CA ASN A 332 0.60 16.13 -16.26
C ASN A 332 0.58 14.61 -16.43
N ASN A 333 0.92 13.90 -15.36
CA ASN A 333 0.84 12.43 -15.32
C ASN A 333 -0.51 11.99 -14.72
N PRO A 334 -1.34 11.20 -15.43
CA PRO A 334 -2.63 10.71 -14.92
C PRO A 334 -2.53 10.06 -13.53
N GLY A 335 -3.53 10.31 -12.69
CA GLY A 335 -3.61 9.80 -11.32
C GLY A 335 -2.75 10.54 -10.28
N ASN A 336 -2.06 11.63 -10.63
CA ASN A 336 -1.25 12.41 -9.68
C ASN A 336 -1.93 13.73 -9.24
N SER A 337 -2.35 13.82 -7.98
CA SER A 337 -2.94 15.06 -7.45
C SER A 337 -2.00 16.28 -7.41
N ARG A 338 -0.67 16.08 -7.41
CA ARG A 338 0.32 17.18 -7.40
C ARG A 338 0.36 17.97 -8.71
N ASN A 339 -0.36 17.49 -9.73
CA ASN A 339 -0.59 18.20 -10.99
C ASN A 339 -1.53 19.41 -10.83
N PHE A 340 -2.29 19.54 -9.73
CA PHE A 340 -3.29 20.59 -9.60
C PHE A 340 -2.68 21.94 -9.28
N ASN A 341 -3.12 22.96 -10.02
CA ASN A 341 -2.82 24.34 -9.70
C ASN A 341 -3.74 24.89 -8.60
N ALA A 342 -3.42 26.08 -8.10
CA ALA A 342 -4.13 26.68 -6.97
C ALA A 342 -5.61 26.97 -7.28
N ILE A 343 -5.97 27.25 -8.54
CA ILE A 343 -7.37 27.46 -8.94
C ILE A 343 -8.13 26.13 -8.95
N GLN A 344 -7.53 25.05 -9.45
CA GLN A 344 -8.12 23.71 -9.42
C GLN A 344 -8.37 23.23 -7.99
N GLU A 345 -7.40 23.35 -7.07
CA GLU A 345 -7.60 22.99 -5.66
C GLU A 345 -8.65 23.88 -4.97
N ALA A 346 -8.72 25.17 -5.31
CA ALA A 346 -9.77 26.05 -4.82
C ALA A 346 -11.18 25.60 -5.27
N ILE A 347 -11.33 25.18 -6.53
CA ILE A 347 -12.60 24.65 -7.06
C ILE A 347 -12.94 23.33 -6.39
N ARG A 348 -11.99 22.38 -6.31
CA ARG A 348 -12.15 21.05 -5.66
C ARG A 348 -12.64 21.18 -4.22
N GLY A 349 -12.13 22.16 -3.48
CA GLY A 349 -12.57 22.48 -2.12
C GLY A 349 -13.93 23.20 -2.02
N GLY A 350 -14.46 23.74 -3.11
CA GLY A 350 -15.68 24.56 -3.15
C GLY A 350 -15.46 26.04 -2.80
N TYR A 351 -14.21 26.51 -2.74
CA TYR A 351 -13.85 27.84 -2.23
C TYR A 351 -14.00 28.96 -3.27
N ALA A 352 -15.24 29.30 -3.64
CA ALA A 352 -15.54 30.31 -4.66
C ALA A 352 -14.83 31.67 -4.47
N GLU A 353 -14.65 32.13 -3.22
CA GLU A 353 -13.92 33.37 -2.93
C GLU A 353 -12.42 33.29 -3.30
N ILE A 354 -11.79 32.13 -3.07
CA ILE A 354 -10.38 31.88 -3.44
C ILE A 354 -10.24 31.83 -4.96
N VAL A 355 -11.19 31.20 -5.65
CA VAL A 355 -11.27 31.22 -7.11
C VAL A 355 -11.36 32.66 -7.62
N ALA A 356 -12.28 33.48 -7.09
CA ALA A 356 -12.43 34.89 -7.48
C ALA A 356 -11.14 35.72 -7.29
N ILE A 357 -10.40 35.47 -6.20
CA ILE A 357 -9.11 36.12 -5.92
C ILE A 357 -8.07 35.71 -6.96
N LEU A 358 -7.87 34.40 -7.18
CA LEU A 358 -6.82 33.88 -8.06
C LEU A 358 -7.06 34.19 -9.54
N THR A 359 -8.33 34.26 -9.96
CA THR A 359 -8.72 34.65 -11.33
C THR A 359 -8.79 36.16 -11.53
N ARG A 360 -8.75 36.95 -10.44
CA ARG A 360 -9.11 38.39 -10.44
C ARG A 360 -10.53 38.65 -11.01
N GLY A 361 -11.42 37.66 -10.90
CA GLY A 361 -12.77 37.67 -11.47
C GLY A 361 -12.87 37.25 -12.94
N ASP A 362 -11.77 36.87 -13.60
CA ASP A 362 -11.80 36.34 -14.97
C ASP A 362 -12.07 34.83 -14.98
N ASN A 363 -13.34 34.43 -15.04
CA ASN A 363 -13.72 33.03 -15.12
C ASN A 363 -13.46 32.38 -16.50
N SER A 364 -13.01 33.16 -17.50
CA SER A 364 -12.66 32.65 -18.84
C SER A 364 -11.21 32.18 -18.96
N ILE A 365 -10.42 32.33 -17.89
CA ILE A 365 -9.07 31.77 -17.82
C ILE A 365 -9.11 30.25 -17.95
N VAL A 366 -8.28 29.72 -18.85
CA VAL A 366 -8.05 28.27 -19.01
C VAL A 366 -7.20 27.79 -17.84
N ILE A 367 -7.66 26.77 -17.13
CA ILE A 367 -7.02 26.25 -15.92
C ILE A 367 -6.50 24.83 -16.06
N ASP A 368 -6.80 24.14 -17.17
CA ASP A 368 -6.24 22.83 -17.46
C ASP A 368 -5.74 22.65 -18.91
N GLU A 369 -5.05 21.55 -19.16
CA GLU A 369 -4.46 21.17 -20.46
C GLU A 369 -5.52 20.77 -21.50
N TYR A 370 -6.76 20.48 -21.06
CA TYR A 370 -7.88 20.16 -21.92
C TYR A 370 -8.60 21.43 -22.43
N GLY A 371 -8.07 22.62 -22.12
CA GLY A 371 -8.63 23.89 -22.55
C GLY A 371 -9.85 24.33 -21.72
N ARG A 372 -10.15 23.67 -20.61
CA ARG A 372 -11.31 23.98 -19.77
C ARG A 372 -11.03 25.20 -18.89
N THR A 373 -12.05 26.04 -18.77
CA THR A 373 -12.02 27.28 -18.00
C THR A 373 -12.58 27.09 -16.59
N VAL A 374 -12.45 28.11 -15.74
CA VAL A 374 -13.16 28.15 -14.44
C VAL A 374 -14.67 28.05 -14.63
N GLU A 375 -15.22 28.72 -15.64
CA GLU A 375 -16.65 28.65 -15.95
C GLU A 375 -17.10 27.23 -16.34
N ASP A 376 -16.27 26.48 -17.08
CA ASP A 376 -16.56 25.08 -17.44
C ASP A 376 -16.62 24.19 -16.18
N TYR A 377 -15.60 24.26 -15.30
CA TYR A 377 -15.55 23.49 -14.06
C TYR A 377 -16.72 23.81 -13.11
N VAL A 378 -17.14 25.07 -13.03
CA VAL A 378 -18.24 25.51 -12.14
C VAL A 378 -19.61 25.10 -12.69
N ARG A 379 -19.78 25.04 -14.02
CA ARG A 379 -21.03 24.58 -14.66
C ARG A 379 -21.18 23.06 -14.73
N MET A 380 -20.15 22.29 -14.40
CA MET A 380 -20.22 20.83 -14.39
C MET A 380 -21.25 20.29 -13.39
N SER A 381 -21.90 19.20 -13.79
CA SER A 381 -22.85 18.42 -12.98
C SER A 381 -22.17 17.92 -11.70
N GLY A 382 -22.68 18.24 -10.52
CA GLY A 382 -22.00 17.90 -9.26
C GLY A 382 -20.73 18.70 -8.93
N SER A 383 -20.53 19.88 -9.52
CA SER A 383 -19.38 20.74 -9.17
C SER A 383 -19.31 21.01 -7.65
N PRO A 384 -18.10 21.02 -7.04
CA PRO A 384 -17.94 21.38 -5.64
C PRO A 384 -18.26 22.86 -5.35
N VAL A 385 -18.21 23.75 -6.35
CA VAL A 385 -18.71 25.12 -6.21
C VAL A 385 -20.24 25.11 -6.35
N ARG A 386 -20.96 25.41 -5.28
CA ARG A 386 -22.44 25.35 -5.27
C ARG A 386 -23.06 26.47 -6.13
N PRO A 387 -24.26 26.28 -6.71
CA PRO A 387 -24.90 27.31 -7.55
C PRO A 387 -25.06 28.67 -6.87
N ILE A 388 -25.31 28.69 -5.56
CA ILE A 388 -25.42 29.93 -4.77
C ILE A 388 -24.10 30.72 -4.74
N ASP A 389 -22.96 30.06 -4.59
CA ASP A 389 -21.64 30.70 -4.53
C ASP A 389 -21.12 31.02 -5.93
N ALA A 390 -21.35 30.13 -6.91
CA ALA A 390 -21.10 30.38 -8.32
C ALA A 390 -21.77 31.69 -8.77
N LYS A 391 -23.05 31.88 -8.43
CA LYS A 391 -23.81 33.08 -8.77
C LYS A 391 -23.36 34.31 -7.98
N ASN A 392 -23.26 34.21 -6.66
CA ASN A 392 -23.05 35.37 -5.79
C ASN A 392 -21.59 35.85 -5.72
N VAL A 393 -20.61 34.94 -5.91
CA VAL A 393 -19.19 35.23 -5.77
C VAL A 393 -18.49 35.29 -7.13
N LEU A 394 -18.78 34.35 -8.03
CA LEU A 394 -18.16 34.29 -9.36
C LEU A 394 -19.00 34.96 -10.46
N GLY A 395 -20.29 35.22 -10.24
CA GLY A 395 -21.19 35.74 -11.28
C GLY A 395 -21.55 34.69 -12.35
N ILE A 396 -21.29 33.41 -12.09
CA ILE A 396 -21.60 32.29 -12.99
C ILE A 396 -22.99 31.77 -12.66
N GLU A 397 -23.92 31.90 -13.61
CA GLU A 397 -25.21 31.21 -13.52
C GLU A 397 -25.00 29.71 -13.78
N VAL A 398 -25.37 28.90 -12.79
CA VAL A 398 -25.42 27.43 -12.86
C VAL A 398 -26.87 27.00 -12.71
N GLU A 399 -27.34 26.07 -13.55
CA GLU A 399 -28.70 25.57 -13.43
C GLU A 399 -28.87 24.76 -12.14
N GLU A 400 -29.71 25.24 -11.22
CA GLU A 400 -30.10 24.50 -10.01
C GLU A 400 -30.92 23.27 -10.40
N GLY A 401 -30.23 22.14 -10.58
CA GLY A 401 -30.81 20.79 -10.49
C GLY A 401 -32.15 20.59 -11.21
N THR A 402 -32.27 20.99 -12.47
CA THR A 402 -33.37 20.45 -13.28
C THR A 402 -33.15 18.94 -13.37
N GLU A 403 -34.15 18.13 -12.95
CA GLU A 403 -34.04 16.67 -12.96
C GLU A 403 -33.61 16.19 -14.35
N LYS A 404 -32.32 15.91 -14.53
CA LYS A 404 -31.78 15.29 -15.74
C LYS A 404 -32.21 13.85 -15.70
N ARG A 405 -33.46 13.59 -16.10
CA ARG A 405 -34.01 12.23 -16.25
C ARG A 405 -33.01 11.42 -17.05
N PRO A 406 -32.36 10.41 -16.43
CA PRO A 406 -31.45 9.56 -17.18
C PRO A 406 -32.24 8.93 -18.32
N VAL A 407 -31.61 8.77 -19.48
CA VAL A 407 -32.20 7.97 -20.56
C VAL A 407 -32.14 6.52 -20.10
N GLN A 408 -33.15 6.09 -19.32
CA GLN A 408 -33.23 4.75 -18.77
C GLN A 408 -33.24 3.74 -19.93
N LYS A 409 -32.10 3.09 -20.16
CA LYS A 409 -32.09 1.75 -20.72
C LYS A 409 -32.95 0.89 -19.80
N ALA A 410 -33.82 0.07 -20.36
CA ALA A 410 -34.69 -0.78 -19.56
C ALA A 410 -33.83 -1.65 -18.64
N LYS A 411 -34.03 -1.57 -17.31
CA LYS A 411 -33.34 -2.42 -16.35
C LYS A 411 -33.53 -3.87 -16.79
N ALA A 412 -32.43 -4.61 -16.97
CA ALA A 412 -32.50 -6.05 -17.12
C ALA A 412 -33.25 -6.63 -15.90
N PRO A 413 -34.10 -7.65 -16.08
CA PRO A 413 -34.82 -8.25 -14.96
C PRO A 413 -33.79 -8.82 -13.96
N ARG A 414 -33.65 -8.17 -12.81
CA ARG A 414 -32.78 -8.65 -11.75
C ARG A 414 -33.37 -9.92 -11.14
N LYS A 415 -32.48 -10.87 -10.85
CA LYS A 415 -32.79 -11.98 -9.95
C LYS A 415 -33.07 -11.40 -8.57
N GLU A 416 -34.12 -11.88 -7.91
CA GLU A 416 -34.47 -11.45 -6.56
C GLU A 416 -33.33 -11.84 -5.59
N SER A 417 -32.89 -10.89 -4.77
CA SER A 417 -31.81 -11.10 -3.78
C SER A 417 -32.23 -12.05 -2.65
N GLY A 418 -33.55 -12.18 -2.44
CA GLY A 418 -34.18 -12.93 -1.36
C GLY A 418 -34.37 -12.12 -0.06
N TRP A 419 -33.87 -10.89 0.00
CA TRP A 419 -33.99 -9.98 1.14
C TRP A 419 -35.23 -9.07 1.04
N ASP A 420 -35.69 -8.53 2.18
CA ASP A 420 -36.78 -7.55 2.20
C ASP A 420 -36.29 -6.13 1.87
N GLU A 421 -36.37 -5.78 0.59
CA GLU A 421 -36.01 -4.46 0.06
C GLU A 421 -37.18 -3.44 0.13
N THR A 422 -38.19 -3.68 0.98
CA THR A 422 -39.33 -2.78 1.16
C THR A 422 -38.94 -1.54 1.98
N ALA A 423 -38.93 -0.36 1.34
CA ALA A 423 -38.77 0.92 2.03
C ALA A 423 -40.09 1.42 2.64
N ALA A 424 -40.06 1.94 3.87
CA ALA A 424 -41.22 2.60 4.48
C ALA A 424 -41.37 4.05 4.00
N ASP A 425 -40.26 4.77 3.85
CA ASP A 425 -40.24 6.16 3.38
C ASP A 425 -40.15 6.25 1.84
N PRO A 426 -40.94 7.12 1.18
CA PRO A 426 -40.95 7.23 -0.27
C PRO A 426 -39.74 8.02 -0.80
N TYR A 427 -39.11 7.50 -1.85
CA TYR A 427 -37.95 8.13 -2.49
C TYR A 427 -38.11 8.25 -4.02
N ASN A 428 -37.26 9.07 -4.63
CA ASN A 428 -37.21 9.25 -6.08
C ASN A 428 -36.10 8.37 -6.68
N GLU A 429 -36.47 7.19 -7.18
CA GLU A 429 -35.54 6.22 -7.82
C GLU A 429 -34.62 6.81 -8.89
N GLN A 430 -35.01 7.92 -9.53
CA GLN A 430 -34.29 8.56 -10.64
C GLN A 430 -33.45 9.77 -10.20
N ARG A 431 -33.48 10.15 -8.92
CA ARG A 431 -32.79 11.33 -8.43
C ARG A 431 -31.28 11.10 -8.35
N CYS A 432 -30.54 11.93 -9.07
CA CYS A 432 -29.11 12.16 -8.86
C CYS A 432 -28.79 13.59 -9.29
N ASP A 433 -28.20 14.35 -8.38
CA ASP A 433 -27.88 15.77 -8.60
C ASP A 433 -26.49 15.95 -9.27
N PHE A 434 -25.85 14.84 -9.67
CA PHE A 434 -24.58 14.75 -10.40
C PHE A 434 -24.60 13.56 -11.38
N ASP A 435 -23.49 13.29 -12.07
CA ASP A 435 -23.51 12.38 -13.22
C ASP A 435 -23.63 10.90 -12.84
N ILE A 436 -24.34 10.18 -13.71
CA ILE A 436 -24.46 8.72 -13.70
C ILE A 436 -23.93 8.21 -15.04
N VAL A 437 -23.02 7.25 -15.00
CA VAL A 437 -22.49 6.52 -16.15
C VAL A 437 -23.06 5.10 -16.12
N ASP A 438 -23.48 4.55 -17.26
CA ASP A 438 -23.90 3.15 -17.35
C ASP A 438 -22.69 2.27 -17.74
N GLY A 439 -22.37 1.26 -16.93
CA GLY A 439 -21.25 0.32 -17.19
C GLY A 439 -19.89 0.88 -16.79
N ASP A 440 -18.85 0.34 -17.44
CA ASP A 440 -17.46 0.73 -17.22
C ASP A 440 -17.16 2.14 -17.72
N LEU A 441 -16.30 2.82 -16.95
CA LEU A 441 -15.79 4.14 -17.25
C LEU A 441 -14.32 4.01 -17.61
N ASP A 442 -13.96 4.55 -18.78
CA ASP A 442 -12.57 4.67 -19.21
C ASP A 442 -11.71 5.41 -18.16
N PRO A 443 -10.50 4.91 -17.79
CA PRO A 443 -9.67 5.53 -16.75
C PRO A 443 -9.25 6.97 -17.04
N MET A 444 -9.03 7.32 -18.32
CA MET A 444 -8.68 8.69 -18.71
C MET A 444 -9.90 9.62 -18.58
N VAL A 445 -11.10 9.15 -18.91
CA VAL A 445 -12.36 9.88 -18.64
C VAL A 445 -12.61 10.00 -17.14
N PHE A 446 -12.35 8.95 -16.34
CA PHE A 446 -12.41 9.02 -14.88
C PHE A 446 -11.48 10.12 -14.34
N TYR A 447 -10.20 10.05 -14.74
CA TYR A 447 -9.20 11.02 -14.32
C TYR A 447 -9.61 12.44 -14.71
N LYS A 448 -9.86 12.68 -16.00
CA LYS A 448 -10.15 13.99 -16.57
C LYS A 448 -11.43 14.62 -16.04
N GLU A 449 -12.54 13.88 -15.99
CA GLU A 449 -13.88 14.46 -15.76
C GLU A 449 -14.31 14.41 -14.29
N TYR A 450 -13.75 13.50 -13.47
CA TYR A 450 -14.17 13.29 -12.08
C TYR A 450 -13.03 13.43 -11.06
N PHE A 451 -11.88 12.77 -11.29
CA PHE A 451 -10.76 12.87 -10.35
C PHE A 451 -10.18 14.28 -10.32
N MET A 452 -9.75 14.85 -11.45
CA MET A 452 -9.13 16.18 -11.53
C MET A 452 -10.07 17.29 -11.04
N THR A 453 -11.34 17.20 -11.42
CA THR A 453 -12.40 18.17 -11.12
C THR A 453 -12.90 18.06 -9.67
N GLY A 454 -12.57 16.97 -8.97
CA GLY A 454 -13.05 16.68 -7.62
C GLY A 454 -14.55 16.42 -7.56
N ARG A 455 -15.12 15.80 -8.60
CA ARG A 455 -16.58 15.57 -8.75
C ARG A 455 -16.97 14.12 -8.41
N PRO A 456 -18.09 13.90 -7.70
CA PRO A 456 -18.66 12.57 -7.47
C PRO A 456 -19.30 11.99 -8.75
N VAL A 457 -19.39 10.66 -8.82
CA VAL A 457 -20.05 9.94 -9.93
C VAL A 457 -20.64 8.61 -9.45
N VAL A 458 -21.75 8.18 -10.06
CA VAL A 458 -22.27 6.81 -9.93
C VAL A 458 -22.04 6.04 -11.23
N LEU A 459 -21.39 4.87 -11.14
CA LEU A 459 -21.23 3.92 -12.23
C LEU A 459 -22.24 2.78 -12.04
N ARG A 460 -23.20 2.62 -12.95
CA ARG A 460 -24.29 1.64 -12.83
C ARG A 460 -23.91 0.27 -13.34
N GLY A 461 -24.32 -0.76 -12.59
CA GLY A 461 -24.13 -2.15 -12.99
C GLY A 461 -22.65 -2.58 -13.00
N GLN A 462 -21.87 -2.03 -12.08
CA GLN A 462 -20.46 -2.36 -11.88
C GLN A 462 -20.25 -3.75 -11.29
N ALA A 463 -21.04 -4.13 -10.28
CA ALA A 463 -21.00 -5.49 -9.76
C ALA A 463 -21.73 -6.46 -10.72
N PRO A 464 -21.07 -7.48 -11.28
CA PRO A 464 -21.71 -8.44 -12.14
C PRO A 464 -22.66 -9.36 -11.36
N GLN A 465 -23.55 -10.05 -12.08
CA GLN A 465 -24.59 -10.89 -11.46
C GLN A 465 -24.01 -12.01 -10.58
N MET A 466 -22.80 -12.52 -10.88
CA MET A 466 -22.13 -13.51 -10.03
C MET A 466 -21.81 -12.96 -8.64
N GLU A 467 -21.35 -11.71 -8.54
CA GLU A 467 -21.04 -11.03 -7.28
C GLU A 467 -22.33 -10.68 -6.53
N LEU A 468 -23.35 -10.15 -7.22
CA LEU A 468 -24.68 -9.94 -6.63
C LEU A 468 -25.27 -11.23 -6.05
N ASP A 469 -25.06 -12.37 -6.71
CA ASP A 469 -25.47 -13.69 -6.23
C ASP A 469 -24.69 -14.13 -4.98
N MET A 470 -23.45 -13.66 -4.76
CA MET A 470 -22.68 -13.94 -3.53
C MET A 470 -23.33 -13.29 -2.30
N PHE A 471 -23.97 -12.13 -2.48
CA PHE A 471 -24.71 -11.38 -1.46
C PHE A 471 -26.20 -11.74 -1.37
N SER A 472 -26.66 -12.72 -2.15
CA SER A 472 -28.02 -13.25 -2.04
C SER A 472 -28.27 -13.93 -0.69
N LYS A 473 -29.50 -13.83 -0.18
CA LYS A 473 -29.90 -14.41 1.11
C LYS A 473 -29.68 -15.92 1.14
N GLU A 474 -29.91 -16.60 0.01
CA GLU A 474 -29.67 -18.05 -0.13
C GLU A 474 -28.18 -18.41 0.01
N ARG A 475 -27.26 -17.58 -0.53
CA ARG A 475 -25.83 -17.78 -0.35
C ARG A 475 -25.40 -17.50 1.08
N TRP A 476 -25.91 -16.42 1.68
CA TRP A 476 -25.58 -16.05 3.06
C TRP A 476 -26.05 -17.10 4.08
N TYR A 477 -27.22 -17.73 3.90
CA TYR A 477 -27.63 -18.89 4.71
C TYR A 477 -26.66 -20.09 4.65
N LYS A 478 -25.87 -20.22 3.57
CA LYS A 478 -24.83 -21.25 3.44
C LYS A 478 -23.47 -20.78 3.99
N SER A 479 -23.28 -19.48 4.20
CA SER A 479 -22.07 -18.95 4.83
C SER A 479 -22.02 -19.34 6.31
N LYS A 480 -20.88 -19.87 6.75
CA LYS A 480 -20.62 -20.12 8.18
C LYS A 480 -20.41 -18.81 8.93
N ARG A 481 -19.82 -17.80 8.29
CA ARG A 481 -19.47 -16.51 8.91
C ARG A 481 -20.64 -15.52 8.90
N PHE A 482 -21.29 -15.34 7.75
CA PHE A 482 -22.36 -14.36 7.50
C PHE A 482 -23.77 -14.98 7.42
N ASN A 483 -24.00 -16.05 8.19
CA ASN A 483 -25.32 -16.66 8.28
C ASN A 483 -26.35 -15.63 8.82
N PRO A 484 -27.55 -15.49 8.22
CA PRO A 484 -28.53 -14.50 8.64
C PRO A 484 -29.02 -14.61 10.10
N ASP A 485 -28.88 -15.79 10.72
CA ASP A 485 -29.23 -16.05 12.13
C ASP A 485 -28.08 -15.76 13.11
N LYS A 486 -26.88 -15.45 12.63
CA LYS A 486 -25.77 -15.03 13.51
C LYS A 486 -25.99 -13.60 14.00
N ALA A 487 -25.70 -13.37 15.27
CA ALA A 487 -25.76 -12.06 15.89
C ALA A 487 -24.47 -11.24 15.65
N PHE A 488 -24.63 -9.94 15.51
CA PHE A 488 -23.58 -8.95 15.28
C PHE A 488 -23.77 -7.75 16.23
N GLN A 489 -22.68 -7.09 16.58
CA GLN A 489 -22.73 -5.84 17.35
C GLN A 489 -23.25 -4.69 16.46
N VAL A 490 -24.45 -4.20 16.74
CA VAL A 490 -25.12 -3.14 15.97
C VAL A 490 -25.14 -1.80 16.70
N GLY A 491 -25.39 -0.73 15.96
CA GLY A 491 -25.68 0.59 16.52
C GLY A 491 -26.56 1.44 15.60
N PRO A 492 -26.91 2.67 16.05
CA PRO A 492 -27.78 3.58 15.32
C PRO A 492 -27.07 4.35 14.18
N THR A 493 -25.75 4.17 14.03
CA THR A 493 -24.94 4.61 12.90
C THR A 493 -23.85 3.57 12.64
N ALA A 494 -23.23 3.61 11.46
CA ALA A 494 -22.13 2.71 11.10
C ALA A 494 -20.89 2.83 12.01
N TYR A 495 -20.73 3.93 12.75
CA TYR A 495 -19.57 4.18 13.62
C TYR A 495 -19.98 4.79 14.98
N PRO A 496 -20.60 4.01 15.89
CA PRO A 496 -21.05 4.53 17.18
C PRO A 496 -19.88 5.08 18.01
N SER A 497 -18.74 4.39 17.98
CA SER A 497 -17.50 4.80 18.67
C SER A 497 -16.97 6.18 18.24
N LEU A 498 -16.95 6.48 16.93
CA LEU A 498 -16.48 7.77 16.40
C LEU A 498 -17.41 8.94 16.80
N THR A 499 -18.69 8.65 17.03
CA THR A 499 -19.72 9.64 17.36
C THR A 499 -20.08 9.69 18.85
N GLN A 500 -19.36 8.94 19.69
CA GLN A 500 -19.64 8.74 21.13
C GLN A 500 -21.04 8.14 21.42
N GLN A 501 -21.70 7.57 20.41
CA GLN A 501 -22.89 6.76 20.58
C GLN A 501 -22.52 5.40 21.18
N LYS A 502 -23.48 4.77 21.86
CA LYS A 502 -23.33 3.40 22.30
C LYS A 502 -23.76 2.44 21.19
N TYR A 503 -23.05 1.32 21.07
CA TYR A 503 -23.60 0.10 20.50
C TYR A 503 -24.75 -0.40 21.36
N CYS A 504 -25.57 -1.29 20.82
CA CYS A 504 -26.61 -1.93 21.60
C CYS A 504 -26.04 -2.88 22.67
N GLU A 505 -26.75 -3.00 23.79
CA GLU A 505 -26.41 -3.92 24.89
C GLU A 505 -26.58 -5.39 24.48
N LYS A 506 -27.39 -5.65 23.45
CA LYS A 506 -27.59 -6.97 22.83
C LYS A 506 -27.17 -6.92 21.37
N GLU A 507 -26.44 -7.94 20.94
CA GLU A 507 -26.18 -8.20 19.52
C GLU A 507 -27.49 -8.57 18.81
N MET A 508 -27.56 -8.29 17.52
CA MET A 508 -28.74 -8.55 16.67
C MET A 508 -28.34 -9.36 15.45
N SER A 509 -29.20 -10.29 15.02
CA SER A 509 -28.98 -11.03 13.79
C SER A 509 -29.29 -10.22 12.54
N ILE A 510 -28.78 -10.63 11.38
CA ILE A 510 -29.09 -9.97 10.11
C ILE A 510 -30.60 -10.08 9.83
N ASN A 511 -31.21 -11.24 10.14
CA ASN A 511 -32.67 -11.42 10.11
C ASN A 511 -33.41 -10.47 11.07
N ASP A 512 -32.84 -10.09 12.22
CA ASP A 512 -33.44 -9.09 13.11
C ASP A 512 -33.39 -7.68 12.51
N ILE A 513 -32.27 -7.31 11.90
CA ILE A 513 -32.04 -6.01 11.26
C ILE A 513 -32.94 -5.84 10.02
N GLU A 514 -33.03 -6.86 9.18
CA GLU A 514 -33.95 -6.91 8.03
C GLU A 514 -35.41 -6.73 8.46
N GLN A 515 -35.83 -7.36 9.56
CA GLN A 515 -37.18 -7.24 10.11
C GLN A 515 -37.46 -5.87 10.77
N GLY A 516 -36.56 -4.89 10.65
CA GLY A 516 -36.69 -3.56 11.24
C GLY A 516 -36.72 -3.59 12.78
N LYS A 517 -36.11 -4.60 13.41
CA LYS A 517 -35.99 -4.60 14.87
C LYS A 517 -35.02 -3.49 15.30
N VAL A 518 -35.22 -3.05 16.54
CA VAL A 518 -34.50 -1.95 17.18
C VAL A 518 -34.13 -2.38 18.59
N CYS A 519 -33.09 -1.77 19.14
CA CYS A 519 -32.63 -2.06 20.49
C CYS A 519 -33.57 -1.43 21.54
N GLU A 520 -33.78 -2.11 22.67
CA GLU A 520 -34.75 -1.72 23.71
C GLU A 520 -34.44 -0.34 24.31
N GLU A 521 -33.16 0.01 24.34
CA GLU A 521 -32.58 1.27 24.80
C GLU A 521 -32.58 2.39 23.75
N MET A 522 -32.84 2.08 22.48
CA MET A 522 -32.88 3.02 21.35
C MET A 522 -34.05 2.71 20.38
N PRO A 523 -35.30 2.63 20.85
CA PRO A 523 -36.43 2.06 20.10
C PRO A 523 -36.92 2.91 18.91
N GLU A 524 -36.36 4.11 18.70
CA GLU A 524 -36.68 5.01 17.58
C GLU A 524 -35.56 5.10 16.55
N LYS A 525 -34.43 4.40 16.75
CA LYS A 525 -33.27 4.46 15.86
C LYS A 525 -33.16 3.16 15.06
N PRO A 526 -33.19 3.19 13.71
CA PRO A 526 -32.87 2.03 12.88
C PRO A 526 -31.44 1.53 13.10
N MET A 527 -31.23 0.22 12.94
CA MET A 527 -29.96 -0.43 13.25
C MET A 527 -29.13 -0.75 11.99
N VAL A 528 -27.82 -0.58 12.13
CA VAL A 528 -26.80 -0.89 11.12
C VAL A 528 -25.60 -1.56 11.79
N HIS A 529 -24.96 -2.46 11.05
CA HIS A 529 -23.64 -2.99 11.34
C HIS A 529 -22.68 -2.56 10.24
N ALA A 530 -21.46 -2.21 10.62
CA ALA A 530 -20.36 -2.00 9.70
C ALA A 530 -19.04 -2.43 10.36
N PHE A 531 -18.16 -3.06 9.59
CA PHE A 531 -16.88 -3.59 10.07
C PHE A 531 -15.82 -3.52 8.98
N HIS A 532 -14.55 -3.49 9.39
CA HIS A 532 -13.42 -3.68 8.49
C HIS A 532 -13.17 -5.19 8.40
N PRO A 533 -13.34 -5.83 7.24
CA PRO A 533 -13.10 -7.27 7.10
C PRO A 533 -11.61 -7.58 7.23
N ASP A 534 -11.30 -8.74 7.80
CA ASP A 534 -10.00 -9.37 7.64
C ASP A 534 -9.99 -10.29 6.40
N GLU A 535 -8.84 -10.91 6.13
CA GLU A 535 -8.64 -11.82 5.00
C GLU A 535 -9.60 -13.04 5.04
N GLU A 536 -9.91 -13.58 6.23
CA GLU A 536 -10.89 -14.69 6.36
C GLU A 536 -12.31 -14.21 6.03
N ASP A 537 -12.69 -13.01 6.50
CA ASP A 537 -13.95 -12.38 6.15
C ASP A 537 -14.08 -12.14 4.64
N LEU A 538 -13.02 -11.69 3.97
CA LEU A 538 -12.99 -11.53 2.51
C LEU A 538 -13.18 -12.87 1.78
N MET A 539 -12.50 -13.94 2.21
CA MET A 539 -12.70 -15.29 1.66
C MET A 539 -14.15 -15.76 1.74
N TYR A 540 -14.88 -15.44 2.81
CA TYR A 540 -16.31 -15.80 2.92
C TYR A 540 -17.26 -14.91 2.10
N LEU A 541 -16.88 -13.65 1.84
CA LEU A 541 -17.69 -12.68 1.09
C LEU A 541 -17.51 -12.83 -0.42
N TYR A 542 -16.26 -13.03 -0.86
CA TYR A 542 -15.84 -13.12 -2.26
C TYR A 542 -15.22 -14.49 -2.62
N PRO A 543 -15.86 -15.63 -2.30
CA PRO A 543 -15.26 -16.96 -2.43
C PRO A 543 -15.04 -17.44 -3.88
N VAL A 544 -15.51 -16.70 -4.89
CA VAL A 544 -15.24 -17.01 -6.32
C VAL A 544 -14.03 -16.22 -6.83
N PHE A 545 -13.64 -15.18 -6.11
CA PHE A 545 -12.45 -14.36 -6.36
C PHE A 545 -11.32 -14.68 -5.37
N GLU A 546 -11.44 -15.80 -4.64
CA GLU A 546 -10.46 -16.25 -3.64
C GLU A 546 -10.07 -15.14 -2.64
N GLY A 547 -11.07 -14.35 -2.22
CA GLY A 547 -10.89 -13.25 -1.28
C GLY A 547 -10.33 -11.96 -1.90
N ASP A 548 -9.83 -11.98 -3.14
CA ASP A 548 -9.45 -10.77 -3.84
C ASP A 548 -10.70 -9.96 -4.24
N VAL A 549 -10.81 -8.77 -3.66
CA VAL A 549 -11.92 -7.85 -3.94
C VAL A 549 -11.63 -7.02 -5.20
N LEU A 550 -10.37 -6.93 -5.63
CA LEU A 550 -9.91 -6.16 -6.80
C LEU A 550 -9.85 -7.00 -8.08
N ASP A 551 -10.19 -8.29 -8.00
CA ASP A 551 -10.36 -9.24 -9.11
C ASP A 551 -11.08 -8.59 -10.30
N GLU A 552 -10.57 -8.82 -11.50
CA GLU A 552 -11.01 -8.16 -12.73
C GLU A 552 -12.42 -8.60 -13.17
N ARG A 553 -12.95 -9.67 -12.57
CA ARG A 553 -14.32 -10.17 -12.70
C ARG A 553 -15.23 -9.60 -11.61
N GLY A 554 -14.68 -8.86 -10.64
CA GLY A 554 -15.38 -8.22 -9.52
C GLY A 554 -15.77 -6.76 -9.79
N GLY A 555 -16.68 -6.22 -8.99
CA GLY A 555 -17.21 -4.86 -9.13
C GLY A 555 -16.22 -3.76 -8.79
N PHE A 556 -15.20 -4.04 -7.97
CA PHE A 556 -14.17 -3.07 -7.59
C PHE A 556 -12.95 -3.04 -8.52
N ARG A 557 -12.91 -3.86 -9.59
CA ARG A 557 -11.86 -3.83 -10.64
C ARG A 557 -11.51 -2.42 -11.12
N SER A 558 -12.51 -1.54 -11.22
CA SER A 558 -12.31 -0.15 -11.62
C SER A 558 -11.36 0.63 -10.70
N ILE A 559 -11.18 0.25 -9.43
CA ILE A 559 -10.18 0.88 -8.54
C ILE A 559 -8.77 0.60 -9.08
N LYS A 560 -8.45 -0.65 -9.43
CA LYS A 560 -7.18 -1.03 -10.06
C LYS A 560 -6.96 -0.23 -11.35
N HIS A 561 -7.99 -0.09 -12.18
CA HIS A 561 -7.90 0.66 -13.44
C HIS A 561 -7.72 2.18 -13.22
N PHE A 562 -8.38 2.78 -12.22
CA PHE A 562 -8.30 4.22 -11.93
C PHE A 562 -7.05 4.63 -11.15
N PHE A 563 -6.56 3.72 -10.31
CA PHE A 563 -5.38 3.91 -9.49
C PHE A 563 -4.48 2.66 -9.61
N PRO A 564 -3.71 2.45 -10.70
CA PRO A 564 -2.95 1.21 -10.90
C PRO A 564 -1.73 1.00 -9.98
N LEU A 565 -1.60 1.77 -8.88
CA LEU A 565 -0.78 1.37 -7.71
C LEU A 565 -1.64 0.58 -6.69
N VAL A 566 -2.92 0.41 -7.04
CA VAL A 566 -4.06 -0.37 -6.56
C VAL A 566 -3.85 -1.89 -6.47
N GLU A 567 -2.69 -2.40 -6.06
CA GLU A 567 -2.27 -3.77 -6.41
C GLU A 567 -2.87 -4.86 -5.50
N GLN A 568 -3.04 -4.59 -4.21
CA GLN A 568 -3.45 -5.59 -3.21
C GLN A 568 -4.52 -5.06 -2.25
N TRP A 569 -5.26 -5.95 -1.59
CA TRP A 569 -6.32 -5.54 -0.65
C TRP A 569 -5.81 -4.58 0.44
N GLY A 570 -4.58 -4.77 0.94
CA GLY A 570 -3.98 -3.95 2.00
C GLY A 570 -3.67 -2.50 1.61
N ASP A 571 -3.88 -2.14 0.34
CA ASP A 571 -3.70 -0.79 -0.19
C ASP A 571 -4.92 0.12 0.03
N ALA A 572 -6.10 -0.47 0.28
CA ALA A 572 -7.32 0.25 0.59
C ALA A 572 -7.86 -0.11 1.99
N ASN A 573 -8.47 0.85 2.67
CA ASN A 573 -9.21 0.55 3.90
C ASN A 573 -10.61 0.06 3.53
N TRP A 574 -10.80 -1.27 3.57
CA TRP A 574 -12.07 -1.91 3.27
C TRP A 574 -13.08 -1.80 4.40
N GLN A 575 -14.36 -1.73 4.06
CA GLN A 575 -15.47 -1.85 4.99
C GLN A 575 -16.62 -2.63 4.35
N VAL A 576 -17.29 -3.46 5.14
CA VAL A 576 -18.54 -4.13 4.77
C VAL A 576 -19.63 -3.65 5.72
N PHE A 577 -20.84 -3.43 5.21
CA PHE A 577 -21.97 -2.93 5.99
C PHE A 577 -23.29 -3.61 5.60
N PHE A 578 -24.20 -3.69 6.56
CA PHE A 578 -25.59 -4.05 6.34
C PHE A 578 -26.49 -3.36 7.36
N GLY A 579 -27.69 -2.96 6.94
CA GLY A 579 -28.60 -2.16 7.75
C GLY A 579 -30.03 -2.19 7.25
N GLY A 580 -30.97 -2.04 8.18
CA GLY A 580 -32.41 -2.02 7.90
C GLY A 580 -32.88 -0.69 7.30
N ASP A 581 -34.17 -0.62 6.98
CA ASP A 581 -34.81 0.60 6.47
C ASP A 581 -34.61 1.79 7.43
N GLY A 582 -34.29 2.96 6.88
CA GLY A 582 -34.00 4.18 7.63
C GLY A 582 -32.63 4.27 8.32
N SER A 583 -31.82 3.20 8.28
CA SER A 583 -30.46 3.18 8.82
C SER A 583 -29.42 3.76 7.86
N GLY A 584 -28.15 3.79 8.26
CA GLY A 584 -27.04 4.14 7.37
C GLY A 584 -25.86 4.81 8.07
N ALA A 585 -24.98 5.42 7.27
CA ALA A 585 -23.86 6.22 7.76
C ALA A 585 -24.31 7.66 8.02
N THR A 586 -23.93 8.19 9.19
CA THR A 586 -24.13 9.59 9.56
C THR A 586 -23.29 10.55 8.70
N PHE A 587 -23.44 11.87 8.87
CA PHE A 587 -22.62 12.84 8.14
C PHE A 587 -21.18 12.82 8.67
N HIS A 588 -20.22 12.49 7.81
CA HIS A 588 -18.78 12.40 8.11
C HIS A 588 -17.95 12.65 6.83
N TRP A 589 -16.62 12.57 6.91
CA TRP A 589 -15.71 12.72 5.76
C TRP A 589 -14.38 11.99 6.00
N HIS A 590 -13.71 11.61 4.91
CA HIS A 590 -12.38 10.97 4.88
C HIS A 590 -11.74 11.19 3.48
N GLU A 591 -10.69 10.44 3.14
CA GLU A 591 -10.12 10.35 1.78
C GLU A 591 -11.14 9.83 0.75
N ALA A 592 -10.75 9.79 -0.53
CA ALA A 592 -11.62 9.33 -1.60
C ALA A 592 -12.02 7.87 -1.41
N ALA A 593 -13.28 7.56 -1.70
CA ALA A 593 -13.86 6.25 -1.45
C ALA A 593 -14.77 5.78 -2.57
N PHE A 594 -14.80 4.46 -2.71
CA PHE A 594 -15.68 3.72 -3.59
C PHE A 594 -16.66 2.93 -2.76
N ASN A 595 -17.93 2.88 -3.14
CA ASN A 595 -18.96 2.11 -2.45
C ASN A 595 -19.77 1.29 -3.45
N ILE A 596 -19.84 -0.02 -3.27
CA ILE A 596 -20.73 -0.89 -4.05
C ILE A 596 -21.87 -1.33 -3.14
N LEU A 597 -23.10 -1.17 -3.64
CA LEU A 597 -24.30 -1.68 -3.00
C LEU A 597 -24.63 -3.03 -3.65
N TYR A 598 -24.83 -4.09 -2.87
CA TYR A 598 -25.18 -5.41 -3.39
C TYR A 598 -26.66 -5.75 -3.24
N VAL A 599 -27.32 -5.18 -2.21
CA VAL A 599 -28.73 -5.42 -1.87
C VAL A 599 -29.40 -4.09 -1.54
N GLY A 600 -30.64 -3.91 -1.99
CA GLY A 600 -31.48 -2.78 -1.64
C GLY A 600 -31.16 -1.48 -2.40
N VAL A 601 -31.59 -0.37 -1.81
CA VAL A 601 -31.44 0.98 -2.36
C VAL A 601 -30.93 1.93 -1.27
N LYS A 602 -30.08 2.89 -1.65
CA LYS A 602 -29.46 3.84 -0.72
C LYS A 602 -29.50 5.26 -1.28
N GLU A 603 -30.05 6.19 -0.51
CA GLU A 603 -29.94 7.62 -0.78
C GLU A 603 -28.67 8.17 -0.13
N TRP A 604 -27.83 8.81 -0.95
CA TRP A 604 -26.66 9.55 -0.51
C TRP A 604 -27.00 11.02 -0.40
N LYS A 605 -26.54 11.67 0.67
CA LYS A 605 -26.42 13.13 0.73
C LYS A 605 -24.98 13.52 0.97
N ILE A 606 -24.43 14.28 0.05
CA ILE A 606 -23.02 14.66 0.01
C ILE A 606 -22.89 16.18 -0.10
N ALA A 607 -21.82 16.76 0.44
CA ALA A 607 -21.52 18.18 0.35
C ALA A 607 -20.01 18.38 0.06
N PRO A 608 -19.64 19.44 -0.67
CA PRO A 608 -18.25 19.77 -0.98
C PRO A 608 -17.38 19.91 0.28
N PRO A 609 -16.03 19.84 0.16
CA PRO A 609 -15.13 19.98 1.30
C PRO A 609 -15.33 21.25 2.15
N LEU A 610 -15.73 22.39 1.55
CA LEU A 610 -16.14 23.61 2.27
C LEU A 610 -17.25 23.37 3.31
N TYR A 611 -18.14 22.41 3.05
CA TYR A 611 -19.30 22.06 3.88
C TYR A 611 -19.19 20.67 4.52
N ARG A 612 -17.99 20.10 4.59
CA ARG A 612 -17.77 18.83 5.29
C ARG A 612 -18.00 19.00 6.80
N GLY A 613 -18.51 17.97 7.44
CA GLY A 613 -18.92 18.02 8.85
C GLY A 613 -18.86 16.64 9.49
N LEU A 614 -18.99 16.59 10.82
CA LEU A 614 -19.25 15.35 11.56
C LEU A 614 -20.52 15.53 12.39
N THR A 615 -21.30 14.46 12.55
CA THR A 615 -22.47 14.44 13.44
C THR A 615 -22.67 13.05 14.05
N GLY A 616 -23.36 13.02 15.19
CA GLY A 616 -23.88 11.81 15.82
C GLY A 616 -25.40 11.70 15.67
N MET A 617 -25.99 12.38 14.69
CA MET A 617 -27.40 12.17 14.33
C MET A 617 -27.58 10.84 13.58
N PRO A 618 -28.69 10.11 13.79
CA PRO A 618 -29.06 8.98 12.94
C PRO A 618 -29.24 9.40 11.47
N ALA A 619 -29.02 8.46 10.54
CA ALA A 619 -29.08 8.69 9.09
C ALA A 619 -30.35 9.45 8.64
N GLN A 620 -31.53 9.02 9.08
CA GLN A 620 -32.82 9.69 8.78
C GLN A 620 -32.82 11.17 9.14
N ARG A 621 -32.39 11.51 10.36
CA ARG A 621 -32.35 12.89 10.85
C ARG A 621 -31.31 13.73 10.10
N VAL A 622 -30.17 13.14 9.71
CA VAL A 622 -29.20 13.81 8.83
C VAL A 622 -29.82 14.13 7.48
N ALA A 623 -30.53 13.16 6.88
CA ALA A 623 -31.19 13.34 5.59
C ALA A 623 -32.22 14.48 5.63
N GLU A 624 -32.97 14.62 6.72
CA GLU A 624 -33.92 15.72 6.92
C GLU A 624 -33.25 17.09 7.19
N THR A 625 -32.10 17.09 7.88
CA THR A 625 -31.47 18.30 8.43
C THR A 625 -30.48 18.98 7.47
N LEU A 626 -29.82 18.23 6.58
CA LEU A 626 -28.79 18.78 5.69
C LEU A 626 -29.40 19.72 4.62
N ASP A 627 -28.94 20.98 4.56
CA ASP A 627 -29.51 21.99 3.66
C ASP A 627 -29.34 21.57 2.18
N PRO A 628 -30.43 21.46 1.39
CA PRO A 628 -30.37 21.08 -0.02
C PRO A 628 -29.61 22.07 -0.92
N LYS A 629 -29.32 23.29 -0.46
CA LYS A 629 -28.52 24.28 -1.23
C LYS A 629 -27.02 23.95 -1.24
N ILE A 630 -26.51 23.46 -0.10
CA ILE A 630 -25.09 23.13 0.07
C ILE A 630 -24.78 21.66 -0.25
N SER A 631 -25.80 20.81 -0.29
CA SER A 631 -25.67 19.38 -0.56
C SER A 631 -26.12 18.99 -1.98
N LEU A 632 -25.72 17.78 -2.38
CA LEU A 632 -26.18 17.02 -3.52
C LEU A 632 -26.80 15.72 -3.00
N THR A 633 -27.83 15.22 -3.66
CA THR A 633 -28.47 13.93 -3.35
C THR A 633 -28.39 12.98 -4.54
N CYS A 634 -28.21 11.68 -4.30
CA CYS A 634 -28.30 10.66 -5.35
C CYS A 634 -28.76 9.31 -4.80
N VAL A 635 -29.57 8.59 -5.57
CA VAL A 635 -30.04 7.24 -5.23
C VAL A 635 -29.21 6.19 -5.93
N GLN A 636 -28.45 5.44 -5.14
CA GLN A 636 -27.67 4.25 -5.54
C GLN A 636 -28.57 3.02 -5.47
N HIS A 637 -28.57 2.19 -6.51
CA HIS A 637 -29.25 0.90 -6.52
C HIS A 637 -28.21 -0.22 -6.30
N ALA A 638 -28.65 -1.43 -5.93
CA ALA A 638 -27.76 -2.60 -5.96
C ALA A 638 -27.01 -2.69 -7.31
N GLY A 639 -25.79 -3.22 -7.33
CA GLY A 639 -24.91 -3.28 -8.49
C GLY A 639 -24.26 -1.94 -8.91
N ASP A 640 -24.66 -0.80 -8.36
CA ASP A 640 -24.04 0.48 -8.70
C ASP A 640 -22.80 0.74 -7.81
N MET A 641 -21.69 1.20 -8.41
CA MET A 641 -20.54 1.73 -7.68
C MET A 641 -20.64 3.25 -7.58
N PHE A 642 -20.40 3.79 -6.39
CA PHE A 642 -20.42 5.22 -6.10
C PHE A 642 -19.01 5.70 -5.78
N TYR A 643 -18.52 6.74 -6.45
CA TYR A 643 -17.24 7.40 -6.14
C TYR A 643 -17.47 8.72 -5.39
N ILE A 644 -16.82 8.84 -4.24
CA ILE A 644 -16.74 10.07 -3.43
C ILE A 644 -15.30 10.59 -3.48
N PRO A 645 -15.05 11.83 -3.95
CA PRO A 645 -13.72 12.42 -3.94
C PRO A 645 -13.25 12.80 -2.53
N ASN A 646 -11.93 13.01 -2.39
CA ASN A 646 -11.28 13.44 -1.15
C ASN A 646 -12.07 14.53 -0.38
N PHE A 647 -12.30 14.25 0.90
CA PHE A 647 -12.86 15.16 1.91
C PHE A 647 -14.28 15.70 1.66
N TRP A 648 -15.03 15.14 0.72
CA TRP A 648 -16.47 15.40 0.61
C TRP A 648 -17.20 14.91 1.87
N GLY A 649 -17.97 15.81 2.49
CA GLY A 649 -18.86 15.44 3.59
C GLY A 649 -19.99 14.57 3.06
N HIS A 650 -20.29 13.44 3.67
CA HIS A 650 -21.30 12.52 3.16
C HIS A 650 -22.02 11.73 4.26
N SER A 651 -23.25 11.37 3.94
CA SER A 651 -24.15 10.54 4.74
C SER A 651 -24.96 9.63 3.83
N THR A 652 -25.42 8.50 4.35
CA THR A 652 -26.22 7.52 3.62
C THR A 652 -27.47 7.16 4.39
N TYR A 653 -28.57 6.98 3.66
CA TYR A 653 -29.88 6.61 4.16
C TYR A 653 -30.38 5.40 3.37
N ASN A 654 -30.65 4.30 4.06
CA ASN A 654 -31.05 3.04 3.47
C ASN A 654 -32.57 3.00 3.26
N HIS A 655 -32.99 2.65 2.04
CA HIS A 655 -34.38 2.45 1.65
C HIS A 655 -34.61 0.94 1.52
N GLY A 656 -35.28 0.36 2.51
CA GLY A 656 -35.34 -1.09 2.74
C GLY A 656 -34.08 -1.65 3.39
N PHE A 657 -33.99 -2.99 3.52
CA PHE A 657 -32.76 -3.63 3.96
C PHE A 657 -31.67 -3.53 2.88
N THR A 658 -30.42 -3.28 3.32
CA THR A 658 -29.27 -3.07 2.43
C THR A 658 -28.05 -3.87 2.86
N ILE A 659 -27.23 -4.26 1.89
CA ILE A 659 -25.87 -4.80 2.07
C ILE A 659 -24.96 -4.14 1.04
N GLY A 660 -23.73 -3.80 1.43
CA GLY A 660 -22.71 -3.34 0.50
C GLY A 660 -21.30 -3.36 1.09
N ALA A 661 -20.33 -2.96 0.28
CA ALA A 661 -18.95 -2.78 0.68
C ALA A 661 -18.41 -1.41 0.25
N ALA A 662 -17.32 -0.98 0.86
CA ALA A 662 -16.62 0.25 0.56
C ALA A 662 -15.11 0.05 0.62
N ALA A 663 -14.38 0.82 -0.19
CA ALA A 663 -12.93 0.93 -0.17
C ALA A 663 -12.55 2.40 -0.06
N ILE A 664 -11.77 2.78 0.95
CA ILE A 664 -11.17 4.11 1.05
C ILE A 664 -9.74 4.03 0.53
N VAL A 665 -9.45 4.73 -0.56
CA VAL A 665 -8.13 4.77 -1.20
C VAL A 665 -7.31 5.86 -0.54
N GLN A 666 -6.19 5.48 0.08
CA GLN A 666 -5.37 6.41 0.84
C GLN A 666 -4.83 7.54 -0.04
N ASP A 667 -4.68 8.75 0.52
CA ASP A 667 -4.27 9.96 -0.21
C ASP A 667 -2.97 9.77 -1.01
N TRP A 668 -2.06 8.90 -0.56
CA TRP A 668 -0.80 8.69 -1.25
C TRP A 668 -0.92 8.01 -2.63
N TYR A 669 -1.86 7.07 -2.81
CA TYR A 669 -2.16 6.47 -4.12
C TYR A 669 -2.74 7.52 -5.08
N GLN A 670 -3.58 8.42 -4.55
CA GLN A 670 -4.15 9.56 -5.28
C GLN A 670 -3.12 10.66 -5.58
N ASN A 671 -2.02 10.73 -4.83
CA ASN A 671 -0.92 11.67 -5.01
C ASN A 671 0.14 11.13 -6.00
N GLY A 672 -0.21 10.15 -6.83
CA GLY A 672 0.67 9.59 -7.87
C GLY A 672 1.93 8.94 -7.32
N GLY A 673 1.77 8.10 -6.28
CA GLY A 673 2.81 7.40 -5.51
C GLY A 673 4.23 7.42 -6.11
N ALA A 674 5.07 8.28 -5.56
CA ALA A 674 6.52 8.35 -5.79
C ALA A 674 7.01 8.14 -7.24
N SER A 675 6.81 9.15 -8.10
CA SER A 675 7.71 9.46 -9.23
C SER A 675 7.79 8.49 -10.42
N TYR A 676 7.07 7.36 -10.43
CA TYR A 676 7.01 6.44 -11.58
C TYR A 676 5.69 6.64 -12.36
N ARG A 677 5.69 7.46 -13.44
CA ARG A 677 4.64 7.53 -14.48
C ARG A 677 4.92 8.53 -15.62
N GLY A 678 6.10 8.45 -16.22
CA GLY A 678 6.25 8.84 -17.63
C GLY A 678 5.97 7.61 -18.48
N ASP A 679 6.89 6.66 -18.43
CA ASP A 679 6.91 5.49 -19.30
C ASP A 679 5.81 4.45 -18.97
N ALA A 680 5.35 4.38 -17.72
CA ALA A 680 4.53 3.26 -17.25
C ALA A 680 3.06 3.23 -17.74
N TRP A 681 2.51 4.28 -18.37
CA TRP A 681 1.16 4.20 -18.97
C TRP A 681 1.23 3.82 -20.45
N GLU A 682 2.15 4.40 -21.22
CA GLU A 682 2.43 3.95 -22.59
C GLU A 682 2.89 2.48 -22.59
N ASN A 683 3.72 2.09 -21.61
CA ASN A 683 4.08 0.69 -21.39
C ASN A 683 2.93 -0.17 -20.82
N TYR A 684 1.83 0.38 -20.29
CA TYR A 684 0.70 -0.43 -19.80
C TYR A 684 -0.28 -0.75 -20.93
N GLU A 685 -0.59 0.23 -21.79
CA GLU A 685 -1.32 -0.06 -23.04
C GLU A 685 -0.50 -1.01 -23.93
N GLN A 686 0.81 -0.79 -24.07
CA GLN A 686 1.67 -1.69 -24.83
C GLN A 686 1.86 -3.05 -24.13
N ALA A 687 1.94 -3.12 -22.80
CA ALA A 687 2.00 -4.41 -22.10
C ALA A 687 0.70 -5.18 -22.17
N GLN A 688 -0.49 -4.54 -22.15
CA GLN A 688 -1.75 -5.26 -22.40
C GLN A 688 -1.85 -5.76 -23.84
N GLU A 689 -1.39 -4.98 -24.84
CA GLU A 689 -1.33 -5.46 -26.23
C GLU A 689 -0.30 -6.61 -26.39
N GLU A 690 0.84 -6.56 -25.69
CA GLU A 690 1.86 -7.64 -25.68
C GLU A 690 1.41 -8.87 -24.86
N GLU A 691 0.68 -8.70 -23.76
CA GLU A 691 0.13 -9.77 -22.89
C GLU A 691 -1.09 -10.45 -23.51
N GLU A 692 -1.97 -9.73 -24.24
CA GLU A 692 -3.01 -10.34 -25.08
C GLU A 692 -2.42 -11.10 -26.29
N GLU A 693 -1.31 -10.62 -26.89
CA GLU A 693 -0.60 -11.37 -27.94
C GLU A 693 0.18 -12.58 -27.37
N GLU A 694 0.79 -12.48 -26.19
CA GLU A 694 1.47 -13.60 -25.50
C GLU A 694 0.47 -14.64 -24.97
N GLU A 695 -0.70 -14.27 -24.42
CA GLU A 695 -1.76 -15.23 -24.04
C GLU A 695 -2.34 -15.98 -25.25
N GLU A 696 -2.54 -15.33 -26.41
CA GLU A 696 -2.96 -16.03 -27.64
C GLU A 696 -1.87 -16.98 -28.20
N GLU A 697 -0.56 -16.66 -28.04
CA GLU A 697 0.53 -17.58 -28.41
C GLU A 697 0.75 -18.70 -27.36
N GLU A 698 0.56 -18.45 -26.06
CA GLU A 698 0.67 -19.45 -24.99
C GLU A 698 -0.52 -20.42 -24.97
N GLU A 699 -1.78 -19.99 -25.20
CA GLU A 699 -2.91 -20.93 -25.37
C GLU A 699 -2.69 -21.87 -26.58
N GLU A 700 -2.07 -21.41 -27.69
CA GLU A 700 -1.70 -22.27 -28.82
C GLU A 700 -0.50 -23.19 -28.52
N GLU A 701 0.44 -22.82 -27.65
CA GLU A 701 1.54 -23.70 -27.22
C GLU A 701 1.14 -24.70 -26.09
N GLU A 702 0.24 -24.33 -25.18
CA GLU A 702 -0.21 -25.22 -24.08
C GLU A 702 -1.09 -26.38 -24.60
N GLU A 703 -1.97 -26.15 -25.59
CA GLU A 703 -2.70 -27.25 -26.26
C GLU A 703 -1.75 -28.23 -27.00
N GLU A 704 -0.50 -27.86 -27.33
CA GLU A 704 0.52 -28.80 -27.84
C GLU A 704 1.41 -29.42 -26.74
N LYS A 705 1.53 -28.80 -25.54
CA LYS A 705 2.32 -29.34 -24.41
C LYS A 705 1.57 -30.35 -23.55
N GLU A 706 0.25 -30.22 -23.37
CA GLU A 706 -0.57 -31.15 -22.55
C GLU A 706 -0.55 -32.62 -23.02
N GLU A 707 -0.13 -32.94 -24.26
CA GLU A 707 0.05 -34.33 -24.73
C GLU A 707 1.49 -34.90 -24.51
N GLU A 708 2.47 -34.14 -23.98
CA GLU A 708 3.83 -34.64 -23.67
C GLU A 708 4.23 -34.66 -22.16
N GLU A 709 3.45 -34.08 -21.24
CA GLU A 709 3.79 -33.99 -19.79
C GLU A 709 3.51 -35.26 -18.92
N GLU A 710 3.29 -36.45 -19.50
CA GLU A 710 3.17 -37.70 -18.71
C GLU A 710 4.52 -38.26 -18.18
N ASP A 711 5.65 -37.56 -18.35
CA ASP A 711 6.99 -38.02 -17.92
C ASP A 711 7.88 -36.87 -17.39
N GLU A 712 7.31 -35.91 -16.63
CA GLU A 712 8.10 -34.95 -15.83
C GLU A 712 9.07 -35.70 -14.91
N GLY A 713 10.36 -35.64 -15.26
CA GLY A 713 11.39 -36.42 -14.59
C GLY A 713 11.58 -36.02 -13.13
N SER A 714 11.48 -36.99 -12.22
CA SER A 714 11.69 -36.80 -10.77
C SER A 714 12.93 -35.93 -10.47
N PRO A 715 12.86 -34.95 -9.54
CA PRO A 715 13.91 -33.97 -9.33
C PRO A 715 15.26 -34.64 -9.05
N PRO A 716 16.38 -34.15 -9.63
CA PRO A 716 17.67 -34.84 -9.58
C PRO A 716 18.23 -34.94 -8.16
N PHE A 717 17.86 -34.01 -7.27
CA PHE A 717 18.21 -34.03 -5.86
C PHE A 717 17.10 -33.40 -5.01
N LEU A 718 17.07 -33.74 -3.72
CA LEU A 718 16.12 -33.19 -2.74
C LEU A 718 16.88 -32.76 -1.47
N PHE A 719 16.69 -31.50 -1.07
CA PHE A 719 17.34 -30.94 0.12
C PHE A 719 16.35 -30.83 1.29
N VAL A 720 16.53 -31.66 2.31
CA VAL A 720 15.80 -31.54 3.59
C VAL A 720 16.40 -30.38 4.37
N HIS A 721 15.83 -29.19 4.20
CA HIS A 721 16.32 -27.99 4.87
C HIS A 721 15.84 -27.92 6.32
N ILE A 722 16.74 -28.20 7.27
CA ILE A 722 16.46 -28.06 8.70
C ILE A 722 16.75 -26.62 9.17
N ASN A 723 15.84 -26.05 9.96
CA ASN A 723 16.03 -24.71 10.51
C ASN A 723 17.36 -24.57 11.30
N LYS A 724 18.09 -23.48 11.04
CA LYS A 724 19.35 -23.07 11.70
C LYS A 724 20.55 -24.01 11.53
N THR A 725 20.52 -24.88 10.52
CA THR A 725 21.68 -25.68 10.07
C THR A 725 22.41 -25.06 8.87
N GLY A 726 22.12 -23.80 8.53
CA GLY A 726 22.85 -23.04 7.50
C GLY A 726 22.27 -23.13 6.09
N GLY A 727 21.09 -23.72 5.91
CA GLY A 727 20.48 -23.94 4.60
C GLY A 727 20.25 -22.68 3.77
N THR A 728 20.02 -21.51 4.37
CA THR A 728 19.99 -20.24 3.61
C THR A 728 21.25 -20.06 2.74
N SER A 729 22.45 -20.31 3.27
CA SER A 729 23.67 -20.21 2.46
C SER A 729 23.81 -21.30 1.39
N LEU A 730 23.15 -22.46 1.55
CA LEU A 730 23.04 -23.47 0.49
C LEU A 730 22.02 -23.05 -0.58
N ILE A 731 20.89 -22.49 -0.19
CA ILE A 731 19.81 -22.09 -1.10
C ILE A 731 20.23 -20.92 -1.98
N HIS A 732 20.96 -19.94 -1.43
CA HIS A 732 21.63 -18.94 -2.26
C HIS A 732 22.63 -19.58 -3.24
N MET A 733 23.40 -20.59 -2.81
CA MET A 733 24.32 -21.31 -3.70
C MET A 733 23.59 -22.15 -4.76
N PHE A 734 22.38 -22.65 -4.49
CA PHE A 734 21.52 -23.32 -5.46
C PHE A 734 20.93 -22.31 -6.45
N GLY A 735 20.30 -21.23 -5.98
CA GLY A 735 19.79 -20.17 -6.86
C GLY A 735 20.87 -19.56 -7.76
N ASP A 736 22.09 -19.36 -7.25
CA ASP A 736 23.24 -18.84 -8.02
C ASP A 736 23.78 -19.80 -9.11
N ARG A 737 23.35 -21.08 -9.17
CA ARG A 737 24.03 -22.14 -9.97
C ARG A 737 23.14 -23.20 -10.60
N CYS A 738 21.93 -23.34 -10.11
CA CYS A 738 20.96 -24.40 -10.39
C CYS A 738 19.64 -23.72 -10.76
N GLU A 739 19.72 -22.70 -11.63
CA GLU A 739 18.67 -21.71 -11.96
C GLU A 739 17.33 -22.36 -12.40
N GLU A 740 17.36 -23.64 -12.80
CA GLU A 740 16.20 -24.45 -13.23
C GLU A 740 15.97 -25.73 -12.38
N GLU A 741 16.92 -26.13 -11.50
CA GLU A 741 16.87 -27.44 -10.79
C GLU A 741 16.43 -27.35 -9.32
N TYR A 742 16.45 -26.16 -8.69
CA TYR A 742 16.13 -26.00 -7.27
C TYR A 742 14.93 -25.08 -7.05
N TRP A 743 13.75 -25.71 -7.05
CA TRP A 743 12.46 -25.03 -7.01
C TRP A 743 12.21 -24.31 -5.70
N GLY A 744 11.79 -23.04 -5.80
CA GLY A 744 11.17 -22.27 -4.72
C GLY A 744 9.73 -22.71 -4.40
N GLU A 745 9.41 -23.97 -4.72
CA GLU A 745 8.06 -24.53 -4.74
C GLU A 745 7.34 -24.41 -3.39
N TYR A 746 6.03 -24.20 -3.52
CA TYR A 746 5.05 -24.29 -2.46
C TYR A 746 3.93 -25.21 -2.93
N TRP A 747 3.35 -25.98 -2.00
CA TRP A 747 2.24 -26.87 -2.28
C TRP A 747 1.35 -26.99 -1.07
N TYR A 748 0.14 -27.50 -1.30
CA TYR A 748 -0.75 -27.96 -0.24
C TYR A 748 -0.73 -29.48 -0.23
N ASP A 749 -0.71 -30.09 0.95
CA ASP A 749 -0.79 -31.55 1.09
C ASP A 749 -2.24 -32.05 0.95
N SER A 750 -2.44 -33.36 1.18
CA SER A 750 -3.76 -33.99 1.06
C SER A 750 -4.80 -33.56 2.11
N ASP A 751 -4.37 -32.94 3.20
CA ASP A 751 -5.24 -32.34 4.23
C ASP A 751 -5.45 -30.82 4.02
N GLY A 752 -4.78 -30.23 3.02
CA GLY A 752 -4.86 -28.82 2.68
C GLY A 752 -3.91 -27.92 3.46
N GLU A 753 -2.88 -28.50 4.08
CA GLU A 753 -1.90 -27.77 4.88
C GLU A 753 -0.73 -27.31 4.00
N PHE A 754 -0.24 -26.10 4.27
CA PHE A 754 0.66 -25.38 3.37
C PHE A 754 2.13 -25.70 3.65
N HIS A 755 2.81 -26.23 2.63
CA HIS A 755 4.23 -26.56 2.65
C HIS A 755 5.04 -25.67 1.70
N ARG A 756 6.31 -25.48 2.04
CA ARG A 756 7.33 -24.90 1.14
C ARG A 756 8.48 -25.90 1.04
N ALA A 757 9.07 -26.06 -0.14
CA ALA A 757 10.33 -26.80 -0.31
C ALA A 757 11.39 -26.28 0.70
N PHE A 758 11.37 -24.97 0.95
CA PHE A 758 12.02 -24.34 2.08
C PHE A 758 11.42 -24.76 3.43
N HIS A 759 12.09 -25.70 4.11
CA HIS A 759 11.67 -26.37 5.35
C HIS A 759 10.67 -27.53 5.19
N ALA A 760 10.55 -28.12 4.00
CA ALA A 760 9.90 -29.43 3.86
C ALA A 760 10.73 -30.55 4.51
N THR A 761 10.05 -31.47 5.19
CA THR A 761 10.63 -32.72 5.70
C THR A 761 10.70 -33.80 4.61
N ALA A 762 11.47 -34.86 4.86
CA ALA A 762 11.49 -36.04 4.00
C ALA A 762 10.11 -36.67 3.83
N HIS A 763 9.27 -36.65 4.87
CA HIS A 763 7.87 -37.08 4.81
C HIS A 763 7.08 -36.23 3.79
N ALA A 764 7.09 -34.90 3.93
CA ALA A 764 6.41 -33.98 3.02
C ALA A 764 6.85 -34.14 1.56
N TYR A 765 8.16 -34.30 1.32
CA TYR A 765 8.68 -34.57 -0.03
C TYR A 765 8.25 -35.93 -0.61
N ILE A 766 8.14 -36.97 0.22
CA ILE A 766 7.65 -38.30 -0.19
C ILE A 766 6.15 -38.27 -0.51
N GLU A 767 5.36 -37.45 0.19
CA GLU A 767 3.95 -37.23 -0.14
C GLU A 767 3.81 -36.44 -1.45
N ARG A 768 4.54 -35.33 -1.61
CA ARG A 768 4.48 -34.43 -2.78
C ARG A 768 4.92 -35.09 -4.09
N TYR A 769 6.06 -35.79 -4.10
CA TYR A 769 6.65 -36.37 -5.32
C TYR A 769 6.48 -37.90 -5.43
N GLY A 770 5.95 -38.54 -4.40
CA GLY A 770 5.88 -39.99 -4.32
C GLY A 770 7.20 -40.66 -3.91
N ARG A 771 7.07 -41.87 -3.38
CA ARG A 771 8.20 -42.63 -2.82
C ARG A 771 9.28 -42.98 -3.85
N GLU A 772 8.88 -43.26 -5.10
CA GLU A 772 9.81 -43.64 -6.17
C GLU A 772 10.69 -42.46 -6.59
N ALA A 773 10.12 -41.25 -6.74
CA ALA A 773 10.89 -40.04 -7.00
C ALA A 773 11.92 -39.78 -5.90
N TRP A 774 11.52 -39.89 -4.63
CA TRP A 774 12.44 -39.75 -3.48
C TRP A 774 13.57 -40.79 -3.49
N ASP A 775 13.23 -42.08 -3.68
CA ASP A 775 14.22 -43.16 -3.67
C ASP A 775 15.15 -43.10 -4.91
N ASN A 776 14.75 -42.42 -5.99
CA ASN A 776 15.60 -42.12 -7.15
C ASN A 776 16.48 -40.87 -6.93
N ALA A 777 15.91 -39.73 -6.52
CA ALA A 777 16.57 -38.45 -6.31
C ALA A 777 17.74 -38.49 -5.31
N TYR A 778 18.79 -37.68 -5.49
CA TYR A 778 19.83 -37.54 -4.47
C TYR A 778 19.31 -36.74 -3.26
N SER A 779 18.78 -37.42 -2.24
CA SER A 779 18.30 -36.78 -1.01
C SER A 779 19.44 -36.55 0.00
N PHE A 780 19.60 -35.31 0.46
CA PHE A 780 20.58 -34.97 1.48
C PHE A 780 20.06 -33.92 2.47
N THR A 781 20.78 -33.76 3.58
CA THR A 781 20.49 -32.74 4.60
C THR A 781 21.77 -32.09 5.13
N VAL A 782 21.65 -30.91 5.74
CA VAL A 782 22.71 -30.33 6.58
C VAL A 782 22.21 -30.32 8.01
N VAL A 783 23.04 -30.86 8.90
CA VAL A 783 22.81 -30.93 10.34
C VAL A 783 23.83 -30.07 11.08
N ARG A 784 23.55 -29.77 12.34
CA ARG A 784 24.41 -28.98 13.22
C ARG A 784 24.46 -29.64 14.59
N HIS A 785 25.50 -29.38 15.37
CA HIS A 785 25.57 -29.85 16.75
C HIS A 785 24.29 -29.41 17.51
N PRO A 786 23.55 -30.32 18.19
CA PRO A 786 22.22 -30.00 18.73
C PRO A 786 22.16 -28.74 19.61
N LEU A 787 23.12 -28.59 20.53
CA LEU A 787 23.28 -27.36 21.32
C LEU A 787 23.49 -26.10 20.45
N ALA A 788 24.32 -26.17 19.41
CA ALA A 788 24.61 -25.03 18.53
C ALA A 788 23.38 -24.63 17.71
N ARG A 789 22.55 -25.60 17.28
CA ARG A 789 21.24 -25.36 16.66
C ARG A 789 20.31 -24.62 17.62
N GLN A 790 20.19 -25.08 18.86
CA GLN A 790 19.29 -24.43 19.84
C GLN A 790 19.75 -23.03 20.27
N VAL A 791 21.03 -22.84 20.54
CA VAL A 791 21.62 -21.52 20.82
C VAL A 791 21.36 -20.56 19.66
N SER A 792 21.62 -20.99 18.42
CA SER A 792 21.38 -20.18 17.22
C SER A 792 19.90 -19.90 16.94
N ASN A 793 18.99 -20.77 17.38
CA ASN A 793 17.55 -20.61 17.24
C ASN A 793 17.01 -19.62 18.28
N PHE A 794 17.45 -19.71 19.54
CA PHE A 794 17.14 -18.76 20.61
C PHE A 794 17.50 -17.32 20.23
N PHE A 795 18.77 -17.06 19.88
CA PHE A 795 19.21 -15.70 19.57
C PHE A 795 18.58 -15.13 18.31
N PHE A 796 18.24 -15.96 17.32
CA PHE A 796 17.50 -15.51 16.15
C PHE A 796 16.08 -15.04 16.52
N LEU A 797 15.34 -15.84 17.29
CA LEU A 797 13.98 -15.50 17.70
C LEU A 797 13.96 -14.23 18.56
N ALA A 798 14.89 -14.12 19.51
CA ALA A 798 15.05 -12.91 20.33
C ALA A 798 15.41 -11.67 19.49
N SER A 799 16.27 -11.81 18.47
CA SER A 799 16.67 -10.68 17.61
C SER A 799 15.59 -10.13 16.68
N MET A 800 14.49 -10.87 16.44
CA MET A 800 13.38 -10.37 15.61
C MET A 800 12.46 -9.37 16.33
N GLY A 801 12.60 -9.25 17.65
CA GLY A 801 11.77 -8.40 18.51
C GLY A 801 10.43 -9.06 18.85
N CYS A 802 10.20 -9.28 20.15
CA CYS A 802 8.99 -9.94 20.64
C CYS A 802 7.78 -8.99 20.81
N ASP A 803 7.91 -7.74 20.37
CA ASP A 803 6.87 -6.71 20.45
C ASP A 803 6.07 -6.55 19.13
N LYS A 804 6.52 -7.18 18.03
CA LYS A 804 5.81 -7.16 16.74
C LYS A 804 4.59 -8.09 16.78
N PRO A 805 3.41 -7.71 16.24
CA PRO A 805 2.30 -8.65 16.08
C PRO A 805 2.74 -9.86 15.22
N ASN A 806 2.12 -11.02 15.47
CA ASN A 806 2.42 -12.31 14.80
C ASN A 806 3.85 -12.86 14.99
N ASN A 807 4.62 -12.39 15.99
CA ASN A 807 5.92 -12.96 16.29
C ASN A 807 5.85 -14.37 16.89
N LYS A 808 6.86 -15.20 16.62
CA LYS A 808 6.99 -16.56 17.16
C LYS A 808 7.56 -16.64 18.60
N CYS A 809 7.78 -15.50 19.28
CA CYS A 809 8.31 -15.52 20.65
C CYS A 809 7.32 -16.12 21.65
N ALA A 810 6.04 -15.73 21.57
CA ALA A 810 5.01 -16.21 22.49
C ALA A 810 4.82 -17.74 22.39
N GLU A 811 4.74 -18.26 21.17
CA GLU A 811 4.62 -19.70 20.88
C GLU A 811 5.80 -20.51 21.43
N ARG A 812 7.01 -19.93 21.42
CA ARG A 812 8.26 -20.61 21.81
C ARG A 812 8.85 -20.08 23.13
N LEU A 813 8.04 -19.39 23.93
CA LEU A 813 8.36 -18.84 25.26
C LEU A 813 9.63 -17.98 25.32
N ILE A 814 10.01 -17.35 24.20
CA ILE A 814 11.20 -16.48 24.11
C ILE A 814 10.90 -15.18 24.87
N PRO A 815 11.71 -14.78 25.86
CA PRO A 815 11.55 -13.50 26.54
C PRO A 815 11.96 -12.33 25.62
N THR A 816 11.35 -11.16 25.82
CA THR A 816 11.87 -9.90 25.27
C THR A 816 13.24 -9.60 25.89
N LEU A 817 14.27 -9.42 25.06
CA LEU A 817 15.65 -9.21 25.48
C LEU A 817 16.32 -8.13 24.63
N ASP A 818 17.07 -7.25 25.27
CA ASP A 818 18.01 -6.34 24.60
C ASP A 818 19.37 -7.05 24.44
N LEU A 819 19.53 -7.75 23.32
CA LEU A 819 20.72 -8.56 23.04
C LEU A 819 22.00 -7.73 22.86
N ASP A 820 21.90 -6.43 22.59
CA ASP A 820 23.06 -5.56 22.39
C ASP A 820 23.53 -4.92 23.71
N ALA A 821 22.61 -4.68 24.65
CA ALA A 821 22.95 -4.27 26.02
C ALA A 821 23.47 -5.42 26.91
N MET A 822 23.08 -6.67 26.63
CA MET A 822 23.45 -7.84 27.46
C MET A 822 24.91 -8.28 27.28
N SER A 823 25.57 -8.56 28.42
CA SER A 823 26.85 -9.27 28.48
C SER A 823 26.76 -10.74 28.03
N ASP A 824 27.91 -11.37 27.75
CA ASP A 824 27.98 -12.78 27.36
C ASP A 824 27.45 -13.70 28.48
N GLU A 825 27.72 -13.37 29.75
CA GLU A 825 27.19 -14.10 30.90
C GLU A 825 25.67 -13.99 31.01
N GLU A 826 25.08 -12.80 30.82
CA GLU A 826 23.62 -12.60 30.83
C GLU A 826 22.95 -13.32 29.66
N LYS A 827 23.59 -13.33 28.48
CA LYS A 827 23.14 -14.09 27.30
C LYS A 827 23.10 -15.59 27.57
N ILE A 828 24.10 -16.12 28.27
CA ILE A 828 24.17 -17.53 28.67
C ILE A 828 23.08 -17.88 29.70
N GLU A 829 22.90 -17.07 30.74
CA GLU A 829 21.86 -17.28 31.76
C GLU A 829 20.44 -17.18 31.20
N ALA A 830 20.19 -16.23 30.29
CA ALA A 830 18.90 -16.08 29.61
C ALA A 830 18.57 -17.32 28.76
N PHE A 831 19.56 -17.89 28.06
CA PHE A 831 19.39 -19.14 27.32
C PHE A 831 19.09 -20.32 28.26
N HIS A 832 19.83 -20.49 29.37
CA HIS A 832 19.56 -21.55 30.34
C HIS A 832 18.15 -21.47 30.93
N THR A 833 17.72 -20.25 31.31
CA THR A 833 16.38 -19.97 31.81
C THR A 833 15.30 -20.28 30.77
N TRP A 834 15.51 -19.89 29.51
CA TRP A 834 14.59 -20.20 28.42
C TRP A 834 14.52 -21.71 28.14
N LEU A 835 15.67 -22.39 28.02
CA LEU A 835 15.75 -23.80 27.69
C LEU A 835 15.05 -24.67 28.75
N ALA A 836 15.19 -24.32 30.03
CA ALA A 836 14.48 -24.96 31.12
C ALA A 836 12.95 -24.80 31.02
N LYS A 837 12.46 -23.59 30.66
CA LYS A 837 11.02 -23.30 30.52
C LYS A 837 10.41 -24.00 29.32
N ILE A 838 11.08 -23.95 28.16
CA ILE A 838 10.57 -24.57 26.92
C ILE A 838 10.60 -26.11 27.02
N TYR A 839 11.54 -26.69 27.77
CA TYR A 839 11.52 -28.12 28.12
C TYR A 839 10.32 -28.50 29.00
N GLU A 840 10.01 -27.69 30.01
CA GLU A 840 8.88 -27.92 30.92
C GLU A 840 7.52 -27.78 30.21
N ALA A 841 7.41 -26.86 29.26
CA ALA A 841 6.21 -26.65 28.46
C ALA A 841 6.00 -27.70 27.36
N PHE A 842 7.08 -28.12 26.69
CA PHE A 842 7.03 -29.02 25.53
C PHE A 842 7.97 -30.23 25.69
N PRO A 843 7.78 -31.08 26.71
CA PRO A 843 8.66 -32.21 27.00
C PRO A 843 8.58 -33.30 25.90
N PRO A 844 9.59 -34.18 25.80
CA PRO A 844 9.56 -35.32 24.88
C PRO A 844 8.26 -36.14 24.98
N GLY A 845 7.66 -36.44 23.84
CA GLY A 845 6.39 -37.16 23.74
C GLY A 845 5.12 -36.32 23.97
N SER A 846 5.24 -35.00 24.17
CA SER A 846 4.09 -34.09 24.02
C SER A 846 3.77 -33.86 22.53
N PRO A 847 2.50 -33.64 22.13
CA PRO A 847 2.15 -33.32 20.74
C PRO A 847 2.86 -32.06 20.23
N ASP A 848 2.99 -31.05 21.09
CA ASP A 848 3.69 -29.80 20.78
C ASP A 848 5.23 -29.87 20.89
N HIS A 849 5.82 -31.07 21.04
CA HIS A 849 7.27 -31.22 21.28
C HIS A 849 8.13 -30.60 20.17
N TYR A 850 7.62 -30.52 18.92
CA TYR A 850 8.30 -29.83 17.82
C TYR A 850 8.66 -28.37 18.16
N ARG A 851 7.85 -27.67 18.97
CA ARG A 851 8.08 -26.28 19.39
C ARG A 851 9.36 -26.11 20.21
N PHE A 852 9.85 -27.17 20.84
CA PHE A 852 11.17 -27.17 21.46
C PHE A 852 12.28 -26.97 20.42
N GLY A 853 12.18 -27.65 19.26
CA GLY A 853 13.20 -27.64 18.21
C GLY A 853 13.06 -26.52 17.19
N ALA A 854 11.89 -26.42 16.56
CA ALA A 854 11.62 -25.61 15.38
C ALA A 854 10.27 -24.87 15.46
N ALA A 855 9.95 -24.09 14.43
CA ALA A 855 8.55 -23.81 14.09
C ALA A 855 8.06 -24.94 13.17
N GLY A 856 6.76 -25.22 13.16
CA GLY A 856 6.19 -26.36 12.42
C GLY A 856 6.36 -26.25 10.89
N HIS A 857 6.01 -25.09 10.32
CA HIS A 857 6.07 -24.83 8.88
C HIS A 857 5.22 -25.80 8.04
N GLY A 858 4.06 -26.22 8.57
CA GLY A 858 3.18 -27.21 7.95
C GLY A 858 3.51 -28.64 8.37
N ASN A 859 4.75 -28.91 8.82
CA ASN A 859 5.18 -30.27 9.17
C ASN A 859 4.62 -30.77 10.52
N GLU A 860 4.00 -29.91 11.33
CA GLU A 860 3.36 -30.30 12.60
C GLU A 860 2.17 -31.26 12.43
N VAL A 861 1.68 -31.46 11.19
CA VAL A 861 0.64 -32.44 10.83
C VAL A 861 1.15 -33.88 10.87
N TYR A 862 2.46 -34.08 10.70
CA TYR A 862 3.06 -35.41 10.66
C TYR A 862 3.42 -35.89 12.08
N ASP A 863 2.83 -37.01 12.52
CA ASP A 863 3.14 -37.67 13.81
C ASP A 863 4.65 -37.97 14.01
N THR A 864 5.42 -38.04 12.91
CA THR A 864 6.86 -38.28 12.90
C THR A 864 7.70 -37.02 13.14
N PHE A 865 7.09 -35.83 13.08
CA PHE A 865 7.77 -34.55 13.24
C PHE A 865 7.97 -34.20 14.73
N GLY A 866 9.05 -33.47 15.03
CA GLY A 866 9.44 -33.24 16.42
C GLY A 866 10.65 -32.33 16.57
N ALA A 867 11.16 -32.20 17.80
CA ALA A 867 12.24 -31.27 18.10
C ALA A 867 13.57 -31.61 17.40
N SER A 868 13.86 -32.90 17.23
CA SER A 868 15.12 -33.43 16.72
C SER A 868 15.40 -32.99 15.27
N GLN A 869 16.65 -33.11 14.81
CA GLN A 869 17.00 -33.00 13.39
C GLN A 869 16.70 -34.32 12.66
N THR A 870 16.71 -35.43 13.41
CA THR A 870 16.31 -36.75 12.93
C THR A 870 14.88 -36.75 12.40
N SER A 871 13.91 -36.13 13.09
CA SER A 871 12.49 -36.07 12.70
C SER A 871 12.24 -35.42 11.33
N TRP A 872 13.20 -34.66 10.81
CA TRP A 872 13.12 -34.04 9.49
C TRP A 872 13.46 -35.02 8.36
N ASN A 873 14.15 -36.11 8.67
CA ASN A 873 14.79 -37.03 7.74
C ASN A 873 14.16 -38.42 7.73
N VAL A 874 12.96 -38.55 8.31
CA VAL A 874 12.20 -39.80 8.38
C VAL A 874 11.00 -39.80 7.43
N ASP A 875 10.61 -40.99 6.98
CA ASP A 875 9.33 -41.22 6.32
C ASP A 875 8.19 -41.41 7.34
N SER A 876 6.97 -41.69 6.85
CA SER A 876 5.77 -41.92 7.65
C SER A 876 5.85 -43.10 8.64
N GLU A 877 6.81 -44.00 8.49
CA GLU A 877 7.07 -45.10 9.45
C GLU A 877 8.08 -44.69 10.54
N GLY A 878 8.55 -43.44 10.54
CA GLY A 878 9.62 -42.97 11.43
C GLY A 878 11.00 -43.52 11.06
N LYS A 879 11.17 -44.07 9.85
CA LYS A 879 12.43 -44.64 9.39
C LYS A 879 13.26 -43.56 8.69
N TYR A 880 14.54 -43.45 9.06
CA TYR A 880 15.47 -42.52 8.42
C TYR A 880 15.70 -42.86 6.94
N VAL A 881 15.46 -41.92 6.03
CA VAL A 881 15.41 -42.12 4.56
C VAL A 881 16.31 -41.21 3.73
N THR A 882 16.87 -40.16 4.31
CA THR A 882 17.81 -39.25 3.60
C THR A 882 19.12 -39.97 3.28
N LYS A 883 19.60 -39.92 2.03
CA LYS A 883 20.76 -40.71 1.57
C LYS A 883 22.10 -40.24 2.18
N ASP A 884 22.29 -38.94 2.31
CA ASP A 884 23.51 -38.32 2.85
C ASP A 884 23.20 -37.21 3.88
N PHE A 885 24.14 -36.94 4.78
CA PHE A 885 24.10 -35.75 5.64
C PHE A 885 25.46 -35.09 5.75
N TYR A 886 25.45 -33.79 6.01
CA TYR A 886 26.64 -32.97 6.15
C TYR A 886 26.57 -32.17 7.46
N LYS A 887 27.66 -32.16 8.23
CA LYS A 887 27.75 -31.34 9.45
C LYS A 887 28.09 -29.91 9.06
N LEU A 888 27.31 -28.91 9.49
CA LEU A 888 27.58 -27.49 9.20
C LEU A 888 28.99 -27.08 9.64
N GLU A 889 29.48 -27.64 10.74
CA GLU A 889 30.84 -27.41 11.26
C GLU A 889 31.96 -27.90 10.32
N GLU A 890 31.63 -28.83 9.40
CA GLU A 890 32.58 -29.50 8.49
C GLU A 890 32.26 -29.23 7.01
N LEU A 891 31.07 -28.70 6.70
CA LEU A 891 30.52 -28.48 5.36
C LEU A 891 31.49 -27.75 4.40
N SER A 892 32.29 -26.80 4.90
CA SER A 892 33.32 -26.13 4.07
C SER A 892 34.41 -27.06 3.50
N LYS A 893 34.63 -28.22 4.11
CA LYS A 893 35.51 -29.30 3.61
C LYS A 893 34.73 -30.26 2.72
N ASP A 894 33.49 -30.58 3.11
CA ASP A 894 32.65 -31.60 2.48
C ASP A 894 31.86 -31.08 1.28
N ILE A 895 31.88 -29.76 1.01
CA ILE A 895 31.18 -29.12 -0.10
C ILE A 895 31.56 -29.73 -1.47
N THR A 896 32.79 -30.23 -1.60
CA THR A 896 33.24 -30.98 -2.79
C THR A 896 32.49 -32.30 -2.94
N LYS A 897 32.28 -33.05 -1.84
CA LYS A 897 31.49 -34.29 -1.85
C LYS A 897 30.01 -34.01 -2.16
N LEU A 898 29.46 -32.88 -1.70
CA LEU A 898 28.11 -32.45 -2.08
C LEU A 898 28.03 -32.15 -3.59
N ALA A 899 28.99 -31.38 -4.11
CA ALA A 899 29.06 -31.05 -5.54
C ALA A 899 29.40 -32.24 -6.45
N GLU A 900 29.98 -33.34 -5.94
CA GLU A 900 30.14 -34.58 -6.71
C GLU A 900 28.79 -35.21 -7.07
N ASN A 901 27.81 -35.12 -6.18
CA ASN A 901 26.47 -35.69 -6.33
C ASN A 901 25.46 -34.75 -7.00
N ILE A 902 25.60 -33.43 -6.81
CA ILE A 902 24.70 -32.42 -7.40
C ILE A 902 25.38 -31.79 -8.64
N PRO A 903 24.93 -32.09 -9.88
CA PRO A 903 25.64 -31.68 -11.10
C PRO A 903 25.82 -30.17 -11.27
N CYS A 904 24.78 -29.37 -11.01
CA CYS A 904 24.82 -27.91 -11.16
C CYS A 904 25.92 -27.24 -10.29
N LEU A 905 26.22 -27.79 -9.11
CA LEU A 905 27.27 -27.25 -8.23
C LEU A 905 28.70 -27.41 -8.77
N LYS A 906 28.94 -28.30 -9.74
CA LYS A 906 30.28 -28.57 -10.29
C LYS A 906 30.90 -27.36 -11.01
N ASN A 907 30.06 -26.42 -11.43
CA ASN A 907 30.45 -25.24 -12.20
C ASN A 907 30.69 -24.03 -11.28
N GLY A 908 31.93 -23.87 -10.78
CA GLY A 908 32.36 -22.65 -10.10
C GLY A 908 33.16 -22.88 -8.82
N PRO A 909 33.64 -21.80 -8.15
CA PRO A 909 34.33 -21.92 -6.86
C PRO A 909 33.34 -22.35 -5.78
N LEU A 910 33.60 -23.47 -5.09
CA LEU A 910 32.76 -23.99 -4.00
C LEU A 910 33.00 -23.23 -2.68
N GLU A 911 32.78 -21.91 -2.69
CA GLU A 911 32.81 -21.08 -1.49
C GLU A 911 31.38 -20.82 -0.99
N MET A 912 31.07 -21.31 0.21
CA MET A 912 29.83 -20.98 0.94
C MET A 912 29.75 -19.46 1.20
N ASP A 913 28.57 -18.86 1.02
CA ASP A 913 28.39 -17.43 1.33
C ASP A 913 28.55 -17.17 2.84
N LYS A 914 29.53 -16.30 3.16
CA LYS A 914 29.93 -15.88 4.51
C LYS A 914 29.15 -14.67 5.02
N LYS A 915 28.25 -14.08 4.24
CA LYS A 915 27.42 -12.91 4.65
C LYS A 915 26.58 -13.21 5.90
N ASN A 916 26.12 -14.45 6.06
CA ASN A 916 25.34 -14.91 7.23
C ASN A 916 26.23 -15.11 8.47
N LYS A 917 26.85 -14.03 8.97
CA LYS A 917 27.34 -14.02 10.35
C LYS A 917 26.14 -14.12 11.29
N THR A 918 26.08 -15.20 12.07
CA THR A 918 25.14 -15.30 13.20
C THR A 918 25.31 -14.12 14.15
N SER A 919 24.22 -13.77 14.83
CA SER A 919 24.13 -12.73 15.86
C SER A 919 25.24 -12.85 16.92
N ASN A 920 25.55 -11.72 17.56
CA ASN A 920 26.71 -11.58 18.44
C ASN A 920 26.50 -12.24 19.82
N TYR A 921 26.65 -13.57 19.84
CA TYR A 921 26.62 -14.42 21.03
C TYR A 921 27.93 -15.24 21.15
N PRO A 922 28.35 -15.62 22.38
CA PRO A 922 29.62 -16.30 22.59
C PRO A 922 29.65 -17.73 22.05
N ASN A 923 30.80 -18.40 22.09
CA ASN A 923 30.92 -19.79 21.61
C ASN A 923 29.87 -20.70 22.28
N TYR A 924 29.09 -21.43 21.46
CA TYR A 924 27.95 -22.22 21.93
C TYR A 924 28.30 -23.26 23.01
N MET A 925 29.55 -23.74 23.08
CA MET A 925 30.01 -24.66 24.12
C MET A 925 30.09 -24.01 25.52
N LEU A 926 30.07 -22.68 25.64
CA LEU A 926 29.94 -22.03 26.95
C LEU A 926 28.55 -22.25 27.56
N PHE A 927 27.52 -22.42 26.73
CA PHE A 927 26.16 -22.79 27.12
C PHE A 927 26.05 -24.29 27.46
N ALA A 928 27.12 -25.09 27.34
CA ALA A 928 27.17 -26.46 27.83
C ALA A 928 27.61 -26.56 29.31
N LYS A 929 27.93 -25.44 29.99
CA LYS A 929 28.47 -25.48 31.35
C LYS A 929 27.44 -25.81 32.45
N ASP A 930 26.16 -25.55 32.19
CA ASP A 930 25.08 -25.92 33.09
C ASP A 930 24.68 -27.39 32.89
N GLU A 931 24.73 -28.18 33.96
CA GLU A 931 24.42 -29.60 33.93
C GLU A 931 22.94 -29.88 33.59
N LYS A 932 22.01 -28.99 33.97
CA LYS A 932 20.60 -29.15 33.58
C LYS A 932 20.42 -28.98 32.07
N THR A 933 21.10 -28.00 31.48
CA THR A 933 21.15 -27.77 30.03
C THR A 933 21.75 -28.95 29.29
N LYS A 934 22.86 -29.53 29.76
CA LYS A 934 23.40 -30.76 29.19
C LYS A 934 22.38 -31.90 29.22
N GLN A 935 21.74 -32.12 30.37
CA GLN A 935 20.74 -33.17 30.52
C GLN A 935 19.59 -33.00 29.51
N ILE A 936 19.00 -31.81 29.44
CA ILE A 936 17.90 -31.50 28.51
C ILE A 936 18.33 -31.73 27.05
N ILE A 937 19.49 -31.23 26.64
CA ILE A 937 19.97 -31.39 25.26
C ILE A 937 20.27 -32.86 24.94
N ASN A 938 20.94 -33.58 25.85
CA ASN A 938 21.27 -35.00 25.66
C ASN A 938 20.02 -35.89 25.63
N GLU A 939 18.94 -35.51 26.33
CA GLU A 939 17.66 -36.21 26.32
C GLU A 939 16.86 -35.91 25.04
N VAL A 940 16.57 -34.64 24.76
CA VAL A 940 15.73 -34.23 23.62
C VAL A 940 16.37 -34.55 22.26
N PHE A 941 17.70 -34.52 22.17
CA PHE A 941 18.44 -34.76 20.93
C PHE A 941 19.23 -36.07 20.94
N ALA A 942 18.88 -37.03 21.80
CA ALA A 942 19.55 -38.33 21.90
C ALA A 942 19.70 -39.03 20.53
N GLU A 943 18.68 -38.92 19.68
CA GLU A 943 18.69 -39.47 18.32
C GLU A 943 19.64 -38.73 17.39
N ASP A 944 19.75 -37.40 17.47
CA ASP A 944 20.66 -36.62 16.65
C ASP A 944 22.13 -36.94 16.96
N PHE A 945 22.47 -37.08 18.25
CA PHE A 945 23.81 -37.50 18.66
C PHE A 945 24.16 -38.87 18.06
N LYS A 946 23.24 -39.82 18.17
CA LYS A 946 23.39 -41.19 17.63
C LYS A 946 23.46 -41.23 16.10
N ASN A 947 22.54 -40.56 15.41
CA ASN A 947 22.36 -40.70 13.96
C ASN A 947 23.37 -39.88 13.16
N PHE A 948 23.75 -38.70 13.65
CA PHE A 948 24.72 -37.82 13.00
C PHE A 948 26.15 -37.96 13.55
N GLY A 949 26.36 -38.84 14.53
CA GLY A 949 27.68 -39.10 15.12
C GLY A 949 28.27 -37.86 15.79
N TYR A 950 27.49 -37.19 16.65
CA TYR A 950 28.00 -36.21 17.60
C TYR A 950 28.14 -36.88 18.98
N ASP A 951 29.18 -36.54 19.73
CA ASP A 951 29.31 -36.96 21.12
C ASP A 951 28.29 -36.21 22.00
N PRO A 952 27.57 -36.88 22.92
CA PRO A 952 26.75 -36.21 23.94
C PRO A 952 27.57 -35.25 24.83
N LEU A 953 26.90 -34.21 25.35
CA LEU A 953 27.48 -33.14 26.19
C LEU A 953 27.90 -33.58 27.61
#